data_AF-A0A6J6WNV1-F1
#
_entry.id   AF-A0A6J6WNV1-F1
#
_cell.length_a   1.000
_cell.length_b   1.000
_cell.length_c   1.000
_cell.angle_alpha   90.00
_cell.angle_beta   90.00
_cell.angle_gamma   90.00
#
_symmetry.space_group_name_H-M   'P 1'
#
loop_
_entity.id
_entity.type
_entity.pdbx_description
1 polymer ?
#
loop_
_entity_poly.entity_id
_entity_poly.type
_entity_poly.pdbx_seq_one_letter_code
_entity_poly.pdbx_strand_id
1 'polypeptide(L)'
;MRKLFSLRIFRMWKTVLVLPFVLTVLPVQSAPSSAAANNMCLALSDQQYLEASSKLIPVSGEFTVEFDFYLTQDSKSYAEILSQGGQPNAFYLGITPELGMRAGDTWIDTGAKMPYKKWTHFALTRSTDGKGTFYVDGKLASTIQNYQLNSAGTNTRIGAQFDSSAGERINGCIDNLMIWKTARSADEVTQDALVASSFTDSNLIAFYDFDSAGVGGSIESSVGSDTSLKPLIAPEFLPSKNPVTQYLLDFFSGGALMGTKAETGGPGFYVSSYLQKPFPENYQSGFGWYSTAWSISPSQIDDFQLGLSSTWIGPDNRTVSAATAQKLCNSGTNEWVKNAASDPNSGTYGLYLFQTIEGSLGWWVREHFRTVFPKYMANVTQNCYSTELATPGWGFFSDEPTPRASTGIIQISNQILMPPDGMTLVTDDTAPQLGVTWHALELPRFDRAFGSESGDNSWTLFMNSTNFKGPLAFVAPQFWVDGSRSTPLQRDLTLDKRPGDTNGLASEWNSIPFYRYKDSDGKVSTKIPQLQFPVDANGDFAISRDFTSYSNKAISSDLKAALASTANLPTMTSTQESSAGVLGGSSSKVYQEGKTLVGVAETLTAKSLDKGNAYGFSVPGKSGMVTLPQYFVDAKSSRTEISESEAPDALKKASFGDPTNTSSFVYQYPSWWDASPAASEDFTTQLNDGSTAVYRWYKFVDQPAFQRFELNESEKSNLQNAVIKMQKDWANTAMMADPSKGSLVAFDSGLLTSPPPGLEFGYVPIVIKQFVADDSTSTTTPAATPASTPKTAPTSTPNPLVVIAVLGAIVLVLALGLKARKSKK
;
A
#
# COMPACT_ATOMS: atom_id res chain seq x y z
N MET A 1 18.57 -39.20 37.36
CA MET A 1 18.01 -40.57 37.54
C MET A 1 17.23 -40.62 38.87
N ARG A 2 16.66 -41.78 39.21
CA ARG A 2 15.70 -42.03 40.31
C ARG A 2 16.20 -41.69 41.75
N LYS A 3 15.29 -41.09 42.56
CA LYS A 3 14.80 -41.54 43.91
C LYS A 3 15.77 -41.56 45.14
N LEU A 4 15.38 -41.54 46.44
CA LEU A 4 14.06 -41.54 47.16
C LEU A 4 14.21 -41.12 48.67
N PHE A 5 13.08 -41.10 49.40
CA PHE A 5 12.86 -41.21 50.88
C PHE A 5 12.85 -39.93 51.75
N SER A 6 12.02 -39.79 52.81
CA SER A 6 10.76 -40.49 53.17
C SER A 6 9.82 -39.69 54.10
N LEU A 7 8.53 -39.67 53.76
CA LEU A 7 7.38 -40.19 54.54
C LEU A 7 7.34 -40.12 56.09
N ARG A 8 6.21 -39.64 56.64
CA ARG A 8 5.51 -40.20 57.83
C ARG A 8 4.02 -39.83 57.84
N ILE A 9 3.17 -40.68 58.43
CA ILE A 9 1.68 -40.62 58.37
C ILE A 9 1.09 -41.06 59.73
N PHE A 10 -0.19 -40.75 59.97
CA PHE A 10 -1.14 -41.28 60.98
C PHE A 10 -1.17 -40.66 62.40
N ARG A 11 -2.34 -40.10 62.75
CA ARG A 11 -3.39 -40.91 63.42
C ARG A 11 -4.81 -40.37 63.15
N MET A 12 -5.79 -41.26 63.29
CA MET A 12 -7.24 -40.98 63.16
C MET A 12 -7.87 -40.80 64.55
N TRP A 13 -9.09 -40.26 64.64
CA TRP A 13 -10.23 -41.02 65.20
C TRP A 13 -11.62 -40.44 64.82
N LYS A 14 -12.61 -41.32 64.96
CA LYS A 14 -14.00 -41.31 64.47
C LYS A 14 -14.86 -40.11 64.90
N THR A 15 -15.93 -39.83 64.14
CA THR A 15 -17.35 -39.99 64.59
C THR A 15 -18.26 -40.16 63.34
N VAL A 16 -19.48 -40.67 63.54
CA VAL A 16 -20.45 -41.11 62.50
C VAL A 16 -21.18 -39.93 61.85
N LEU A 17 -21.52 -40.06 60.56
CA LEU A 17 -22.62 -39.31 59.93
C LEU A 17 -23.45 -40.21 59.00
N VAL A 18 -24.72 -39.88 58.82
CA VAL A 18 -25.71 -40.64 58.01
C VAL A 18 -25.61 -40.25 56.53
N LEU A 19 -25.78 -41.22 55.62
CA LEU A 19 -25.95 -40.94 54.19
C LEU A 19 -27.42 -40.56 53.87
N PRO A 20 -27.70 -39.36 53.34
CA PRO A 20 -28.81 -39.15 52.43
C PRO A 20 -28.40 -39.60 51.02
N PHE A 21 -29.29 -40.31 50.32
CA PHE A 21 -29.04 -40.75 48.94
C PHE A 21 -29.33 -39.60 47.96
N VAL A 22 -28.36 -38.70 47.78
CA VAL A 22 -28.50 -37.57 46.84
C VAL A 22 -28.40 -38.08 45.41
N LEU A 23 -29.55 -38.21 44.76
CA LEU A 23 -29.63 -38.45 43.32
C LEU A 23 -29.05 -37.24 42.59
N THR A 24 -27.83 -37.36 42.06
CA THR A 24 -27.21 -36.31 41.24
C THR A 24 -27.92 -36.21 39.90
N VAL A 25 -28.99 -35.41 39.87
CA VAL A 25 -29.54 -34.88 38.62
C VAL A 25 -28.44 -34.06 37.97
N LEU A 26 -27.84 -34.60 36.92
CA LEU A 26 -26.97 -33.82 36.04
C LEU A 26 -27.77 -32.62 35.53
N PRO A 27 -27.20 -31.40 35.48
CA PRO A 27 -27.85 -30.31 34.80
C PRO A 27 -28.05 -30.72 33.35
N VAL A 28 -29.31 -30.85 32.93
CA VAL A 28 -29.64 -31.07 31.52
C VAL A 28 -29.18 -29.82 30.79
N GLN A 29 -28.05 -29.93 30.08
CA GLN A 29 -27.69 -28.92 29.10
C GLN A 29 -28.77 -28.95 28.03
N SER A 30 -29.62 -27.91 28.03
CA SER A 30 -30.55 -27.64 26.95
C SER A 30 -29.73 -27.39 25.68
N ALA A 31 -29.54 -28.43 24.88
CA ALA A 31 -28.98 -28.29 23.55
C ALA A 31 -29.97 -27.47 22.71
N PRO A 32 -29.55 -26.36 22.08
CA PRO A 32 -30.39 -25.66 21.13
C PRO A 32 -30.66 -26.56 19.92
N SER A 33 -31.83 -26.38 19.31
CA SER A 33 -32.35 -27.00 18.08
C SER A 33 -31.63 -28.26 17.57
N SER A 34 -32.30 -29.42 17.67
CA SER A 34 -31.96 -30.60 16.88
C SER A 34 -32.42 -30.43 15.42
N ALA A 35 -31.87 -29.43 14.74
CA ALA A 35 -32.23 -29.03 13.38
C ALA A 35 -32.19 -30.23 12.42
N ALA A 36 -33.05 -30.19 11.39
CA ALA A 36 -33.14 -31.24 10.37
C ALA A 36 -31.79 -31.47 9.67
N ALA A 37 -31.65 -32.58 8.94
CA ALA A 37 -30.41 -32.88 8.20
C ALA A 37 -30.08 -31.82 7.11
N ASN A 38 -31.09 -31.05 6.69
CA ASN A 38 -31.04 -30.15 5.53
C ASN A 38 -31.35 -28.68 5.86
N ASN A 39 -31.45 -28.31 7.15
CA ASN A 39 -31.78 -26.93 7.56
C ASN A 39 -30.67 -25.97 7.10
N MET A 40 -31.06 -24.87 6.48
CA MET A 40 -30.16 -23.81 6.02
C MET A 40 -30.46 -22.49 6.74
N CYS A 41 -29.51 -21.57 6.66
CA CYS A 41 -29.62 -20.18 7.09
C CYS A 41 -29.11 -19.27 5.98
N LEU A 42 -29.52 -18.00 5.97
CA LEU A 42 -29.10 -17.03 4.97
C LEU A 42 -27.81 -16.32 5.40
N ALA A 43 -26.78 -16.37 4.55
CA ALA A 43 -25.55 -15.63 4.74
C ALA A 43 -25.79 -14.12 4.57
N LEU A 44 -25.26 -13.32 5.49
CA LEU A 44 -25.18 -11.86 5.44
C LEU A 44 -23.71 -11.44 5.40
N SER A 45 -23.41 -10.38 4.65
CA SER A 45 -22.06 -9.83 4.53
C SER A 45 -22.06 -8.33 4.24
N ASP A 46 -20.88 -7.76 4.02
CA ASP A 46 -20.70 -6.44 3.44
C ASP A 46 -21.43 -6.27 2.09
N GLN A 47 -21.35 -7.30 1.22
CA GLN A 47 -21.96 -7.32 -0.11
C GLN A 47 -23.43 -7.76 -0.14
N GLN A 48 -23.92 -8.48 0.89
CA GLN A 48 -25.26 -9.06 0.89
C GLN A 48 -26.09 -8.62 2.10
N TYR A 49 -27.09 -7.80 1.80
CA TYR A 49 -28.20 -7.44 2.69
C TYR A 49 -29.53 -7.59 1.94
N LEU A 50 -30.65 -7.52 2.67
CA LEU A 50 -31.99 -7.59 2.10
C LEU A 50 -32.82 -6.37 2.49
N GLU A 51 -33.73 -5.93 1.62
CA GLU A 51 -34.71 -4.89 1.90
C GLU A 51 -36.14 -5.39 1.61
N ALA A 52 -37.06 -5.12 2.53
CA ALA A 52 -38.48 -5.42 2.38
C ALA A 52 -39.18 -4.42 1.44
N SER A 53 -40.31 -4.84 0.87
CA SER A 53 -41.25 -3.97 0.14
C SER A 53 -41.74 -2.76 0.94
N SER A 54 -41.72 -2.85 2.27
CA SER A 54 -42.45 -2.00 3.21
C SER A 54 -41.79 -1.97 4.60
N LYS A 55 -42.47 -1.37 5.59
CA LYS A 55 -42.07 -1.37 7.01
C LYS A 55 -42.82 -2.48 7.74
N LEU A 56 -42.13 -3.56 8.05
CA LEU A 56 -42.69 -4.76 8.68
C LEU A 56 -42.86 -4.61 10.20
N ILE A 57 -42.05 -3.78 10.86
CA ILE A 57 -42.04 -3.66 12.33
C ILE A 57 -43.00 -2.53 12.74
N PRO A 58 -44.10 -2.81 13.48
CA PRO A 58 -45.15 -1.83 13.76
C PRO A 58 -44.80 -0.95 14.98
N VAL A 59 -43.71 -0.19 14.85
CA VAL A 59 -43.10 0.66 15.89
C VAL A 59 -44.02 1.68 16.57
N SER A 60 -45.20 1.97 16.00
CA SER A 60 -46.24 2.82 16.60
C SER A 60 -47.06 2.11 17.68
N GLY A 61 -47.07 0.78 17.72
CA GLY A 61 -47.80 -0.04 18.69
C GLY A 61 -46.91 -0.90 19.55
N GLU A 62 -47.47 -2.00 20.04
CA GLU A 62 -46.69 -3.12 20.58
C GLU A 62 -46.18 -4.03 19.45
N PHE A 63 -45.05 -4.69 19.68
CA PHE A 63 -44.46 -5.64 18.74
C PHE A 63 -43.49 -6.61 19.42
N THR A 64 -43.12 -7.65 18.68
CA THR A 64 -41.93 -8.46 18.94
C THR A 64 -41.16 -8.67 17.64
N VAL A 65 -39.84 -8.58 17.72
CA VAL A 65 -38.90 -8.99 16.67
C VAL A 65 -37.98 -10.02 17.30
N GLU A 66 -37.85 -11.19 16.68
CA GLU A 66 -36.96 -12.24 17.16
C GLU A 66 -36.40 -13.09 16.02
N PHE A 67 -35.21 -13.65 16.22
CA PHE A 67 -34.47 -14.42 15.21
C PHE A 67 -33.34 -15.22 15.84
N ASP A 68 -32.89 -16.26 15.14
CA ASP A 68 -31.62 -16.92 15.41
C ASP A 68 -30.50 -16.24 14.64
N PHE A 69 -29.35 -16.01 15.28
CA PHE A 69 -28.17 -15.45 14.61
C PHE A 69 -26.87 -16.17 14.97
N TYR A 70 -25.99 -16.27 13.98
CA TYR A 70 -24.62 -16.76 14.11
C TYR A 70 -23.64 -15.71 13.55
N LEU A 71 -22.88 -15.05 14.43
CA LEU A 71 -21.83 -14.11 14.01
C LEU A 71 -20.61 -14.89 13.49
N THR A 72 -20.36 -14.86 12.18
CA THR A 72 -19.24 -15.57 11.53
C THR A 72 -17.93 -14.81 11.62
N GLN A 73 -17.97 -13.48 11.49
CA GLN A 73 -16.82 -12.58 11.57
C GLN A 73 -17.14 -11.36 12.44
N ASP A 74 -16.17 -10.99 13.29
CA ASP A 74 -16.21 -9.79 14.11
C ASP A 74 -15.40 -8.70 13.40
N SER A 75 -16.10 -7.78 12.73
CA SER A 75 -15.51 -6.72 11.89
C SER A 75 -14.93 -5.53 12.68
N LYS A 76 -15.00 -5.53 14.02
CA LYS A 76 -14.57 -4.39 14.87
C LYS A 76 -15.19 -3.03 14.49
N SER A 77 -16.39 -3.08 13.92
CA SER A 77 -17.20 -1.93 13.54
C SER A 77 -18.53 -1.91 14.30
N TYR A 78 -19.27 -0.82 14.15
CA TYR A 78 -20.72 -0.88 14.32
C TYR A 78 -21.34 -1.68 13.16
N ALA A 79 -22.43 -2.38 13.45
CA ALA A 79 -23.22 -3.12 12.46
C ALA A 79 -24.67 -3.32 12.92
N GLU A 80 -25.58 -3.57 11.98
CA GLU A 80 -27.01 -3.82 12.23
C GLU A 80 -27.47 -5.14 11.58
N ILE A 81 -28.15 -5.98 12.35
CA ILE A 81 -28.71 -7.27 11.94
C ILE A 81 -30.08 -7.07 11.30
N LEU A 82 -30.91 -6.23 11.93
CA LEU A 82 -32.21 -5.82 11.43
C LEU A 82 -32.37 -4.32 11.69
N SER A 83 -32.82 -3.55 10.70
CA SER A 83 -33.02 -2.10 10.83
C SER A 83 -34.31 -1.64 10.17
N GLN A 84 -34.87 -0.54 10.65
CA GLN A 84 -36.01 0.13 10.03
C GLN A 84 -36.10 1.58 10.48
N GLY A 85 -36.15 2.49 9.51
CA GLY A 85 -36.63 3.86 9.72
C GLY A 85 -35.59 4.93 9.47
N GLY A 86 -35.48 5.92 10.36
CA GLY A 86 -34.58 7.05 10.19
C GLY A 86 -34.49 7.92 11.45
N GLN A 87 -33.55 8.86 11.47
CA GLN A 87 -33.31 9.73 12.62
C GLN A 87 -34.47 10.73 12.86
N PRO A 88 -34.77 11.12 14.12
CA PRO A 88 -34.20 10.64 15.38
C PRO A 88 -35.02 9.50 16.01
N ASN A 89 -34.36 8.50 16.58
CA ASN A 89 -34.97 7.28 17.15
C ASN A 89 -35.42 6.27 16.08
N ALA A 90 -34.49 5.84 15.24
CA ALA A 90 -34.69 4.70 14.34
C ALA A 90 -34.79 3.38 15.13
N PHE A 91 -35.45 2.38 14.54
CA PHE A 91 -35.39 1.00 15.04
C PHE A 91 -34.18 0.29 14.44
N TYR A 92 -33.40 -0.38 15.28
CA TYR A 92 -32.42 -1.38 14.86
C TYR A 92 -32.11 -2.37 15.97
N LEU A 93 -31.67 -3.56 15.59
CA LEU A 93 -30.94 -4.50 16.44
C LEU A 93 -29.56 -4.70 15.83
N GLY A 94 -28.51 -4.40 16.60
CA GLY A 94 -27.14 -4.34 16.09
C GLY A 94 -26.07 -4.50 17.16
N ILE A 95 -24.81 -4.31 16.77
CA ILE A 95 -23.63 -4.49 17.63
C ILE A 95 -22.71 -3.26 17.66
N THR A 96 -21.88 -3.17 18.71
CA THR A 96 -20.69 -2.29 18.80
C THR A 96 -19.40 -3.06 18.44
N PRO A 97 -18.25 -2.39 18.25
CA PRO A 97 -16.94 -3.04 18.05
C PRO A 97 -16.50 -4.03 19.16
N GLU A 98 -17.07 -3.89 20.37
CA GLU A 98 -16.86 -4.76 21.54
C GLU A 98 -17.93 -5.86 21.66
N LEU A 99 -18.74 -6.04 20.62
CA LEU A 99 -19.90 -6.94 20.54
C LEU A 99 -21.01 -6.64 21.55
N GLY A 100 -21.15 -5.39 22.02
CA GLY A 100 -22.32 -4.97 22.83
C GLY A 100 -23.58 -4.87 21.97
N MET A 101 -24.72 -5.39 22.44
CA MET A 101 -25.98 -5.36 21.68
C MET A 101 -26.68 -4.01 21.82
N ARG A 102 -26.98 -3.38 20.68
CA ARG A 102 -27.73 -2.11 20.53
C ARG A 102 -29.19 -2.40 20.12
N ALA A 103 -30.14 -1.61 20.60
CA ALA A 103 -31.57 -1.74 20.32
C ALA A 103 -32.23 -0.40 19.92
N GLY A 104 -31.73 0.30 18.91
CA GLY A 104 -32.21 1.64 18.51
C GLY A 104 -31.58 2.78 19.32
N ASP A 105 -31.74 4.02 18.85
CA ASP A 105 -30.98 5.17 19.38
C ASP A 105 -31.23 5.46 20.88
N THR A 106 -32.43 5.13 21.39
CA THR A 106 -32.78 5.31 22.80
C THR A 106 -32.32 4.15 23.70
N TRP A 107 -31.76 3.08 23.13
CA TRP A 107 -31.25 1.91 23.86
C TRP A 107 -29.94 1.39 23.24
N ILE A 108 -28.95 2.28 23.12
CA ILE A 108 -27.66 2.01 22.48
C ILE A 108 -26.77 0.99 23.22
N ASP A 109 -27.06 0.70 24.49
CA ASP A 109 -26.46 -0.43 25.23
C ASP A 109 -27.56 -1.19 25.99
N THR A 110 -27.76 -2.45 25.63
CA THR A 110 -28.70 -3.36 26.30
C THR A 110 -28.07 -4.14 27.47
N GLY A 111 -26.75 -4.01 27.68
CA GLY A 111 -25.97 -4.82 28.62
C GLY A 111 -25.72 -6.27 28.15
N ALA A 112 -26.36 -6.71 27.07
CA ALA A 112 -26.11 -8.01 26.44
C ALA A 112 -24.94 -7.94 25.44
N LYS A 113 -24.36 -9.09 25.11
CA LYS A 113 -23.31 -9.22 24.08
C LYS A 113 -23.66 -10.27 23.04
N MET A 114 -23.28 -10.00 21.79
CA MET A 114 -23.35 -10.96 20.68
C MET A 114 -22.31 -12.08 20.87
N PRO A 115 -22.71 -13.37 20.98
CA PRO A 115 -21.77 -14.47 21.07
C PRO A 115 -21.10 -14.77 19.72
N TYR A 116 -19.78 -14.58 19.65
CA TYR A 116 -19.01 -14.93 18.45
C TYR A 116 -19.02 -16.45 18.19
N LYS A 117 -19.31 -16.85 16.94
CA LYS A 117 -19.32 -18.25 16.47
C LYS A 117 -20.20 -19.22 17.28
N LYS A 118 -21.33 -18.72 17.83
CA LYS A 118 -22.38 -19.51 18.51
C LYS A 118 -23.77 -19.05 18.06
N TRP A 119 -24.61 -19.98 17.61
CA TRP A 119 -26.04 -19.75 17.40
C TRP A 119 -26.70 -19.24 18.67
N THR A 120 -27.36 -18.10 18.57
CA THR A 120 -27.97 -17.41 19.69
C THR A 120 -29.32 -16.87 19.26
N HIS A 121 -30.37 -17.21 20.00
CA HIS A 121 -31.70 -16.66 19.77
C HIS A 121 -31.80 -15.29 20.44
N PHE A 122 -32.29 -14.29 19.71
CA PHE A 122 -32.49 -12.93 20.21
C PHE A 122 -33.94 -12.52 20.03
N ALA A 123 -34.55 -11.91 21.05
CA ALA A 123 -35.87 -11.30 20.93
C ALA A 123 -35.91 -9.90 21.57
N LEU A 124 -36.62 -8.98 20.93
CA LEU A 124 -36.91 -7.63 21.41
C LEU A 124 -38.42 -7.40 21.36
N THR A 125 -39.03 -7.25 22.54
CA THR A 125 -40.44 -6.91 22.68
C THR A 125 -40.59 -5.44 23.08
N ARG A 126 -41.68 -4.82 22.63
CA ARG A 126 -42.14 -3.49 23.05
C ARG A 126 -43.61 -3.56 23.38
N SER A 127 -44.00 -3.22 24.62
CA SER A 127 -45.40 -3.16 25.04
C SER A 127 -46.02 -1.77 24.80
N THR A 128 -47.35 -1.69 24.91
CA THR A 128 -48.15 -0.47 24.63
C THR A 128 -47.89 0.70 25.57
N ASP A 129 -47.32 0.43 26.76
CA ASP A 129 -46.81 1.44 27.70
C ASP A 129 -45.44 2.02 27.30
N GLY A 130 -44.82 1.50 26.23
CA GLY A 130 -43.48 1.89 25.79
C GLY A 130 -42.36 1.26 26.60
N LYS A 131 -42.58 0.20 27.38
CA LYS A 131 -41.49 -0.60 27.94
C LYS A 131 -40.85 -1.47 26.84
N GLY A 132 -39.52 -1.42 26.72
CA GLY A 132 -38.73 -2.34 25.91
C GLY A 132 -38.20 -3.51 26.77
N THR A 133 -38.19 -4.73 26.23
CA THR A 133 -37.64 -5.93 26.91
C THR A 133 -36.80 -6.74 25.92
N PHE A 134 -35.56 -7.06 26.29
CA PHE A 134 -34.60 -7.76 25.43
C PHE A 134 -34.24 -9.14 26.02
N TYR A 135 -34.14 -10.14 25.15
CA TYR A 135 -33.95 -11.55 25.49
C TYR A 135 -32.80 -12.18 24.70
N VAL A 136 -32.12 -13.15 25.33
CA VAL A 136 -31.02 -13.94 24.74
C VAL A 136 -31.18 -15.41 25.15
N ASP A 137 -31.14 -16.34 24.20
CA ASP A 137 -31.39 -17.78 24.39
C ASP A 137 -32.65 -18.04 25.25
N GLY A 138 -33.77 -17.41 24.87
CA GLY A 138 -35.08 -17.44 25.53
C GLY A 138 -35.20 -16.65 26.84
N LYS A 139 -34.09 -16.16 27.41
CA LYS A 139 -34.04 -15.58 28.76
C LYS A 139 -34.01 -14.07 28.73
N LEU A 140 -34.71 -13.44 29.67
CA LEU A 140 -34.65 -12.00 29.92
C LEU A 140 -33.19 -11.57 30.16
N ALA A 141 -32.68 -10.70 29.30
CA ALA A 141 -31.37 -10.06 29.45
C ALA A 141 -31.51 -8.67 30.10
N SER A 142 -32.43 -7.83 29.62
CA SER A 142 -32.61 -6.47 30.14
C SER A 142 -33.96 -5.84 29.77
N THR A 143 -34.26 -4.69 30.38
CA THR A 143 -35.46 -3.86 30.11
C THR A 143 -35.10 -2.39 30.11
N ILE A 144 -35.78 -1.59 29.27
CA ILE A 144 -35.79 -0.13 29.35
C ILE A 144 -37.22 0.39 29.47
N GLN A 145 -37.39 1.54 30.12
CA GLN A 145 -38.65 2.26 30.24
C GLN A 145 -38.63 3.49 29.34
N ASN A 146 -39.77 3.83 28.72
CA ASN A 146 -39.89 4.87 27.69
C ASN A 146 -39.04 4.57 26.44
N TYR A 147 -39.11 3.35 25.92
CA TYR A 147 -38.52 2.94 24.66
C TYR A 147 -39.20 3.67 23.48
N GLN A 148 -38.58 4.76 23.04
CA GLN A 148 -39.06 5.62 21.96
C GLN A 148 -38.42 5.21 20.63
N LEU A 149 -39.28 5.09 19.63
CA LEU A 149 -38.98 4.78 18.23
C LEU A 149 -39.88 5.65 17.36
N ASN A 150 -39.43 6.01 16.16
CA ASN A 150 -40.23 6.73 15.17
C ASN A 150 -40.63 5.82 13.99
N SER A 151 -41.57 6.29 13.16
CA SER A 151 -42.01 5.63 11.91
C SER A 151 -41.51 6.31 10.63
N ALA A 152 -40.53 7.22 10.73
CA ALA A 152 -39.89 7.95 9.62
C ALA A 152 -38.91 7.06 8.84
N GLY A 153 -38.23 7.61 7.83
CA GLY A 153 -37.17 6.93 7.06
C GLY A 153 -37.58 5.66 6.29
N THR A 154 -36.70 4.66 6.21
CA THR A 154 -36.75 3.54 5.24
C THR A 154 -37.66 2.37 5.61
N ASN A 155 -37.80 1.46 4.65
CA ASN A 155 -38.30 0.08 4.83
C ASN A 155 -37.39 -0.76 5.75
N THR A 156 -37.86 -1.95 6.12
CA THR A 156 -37.09 -2.92 6.91
C THR A 156 -35.92 -3.47 6.10
N ARG A 157 -34.72 -3.53 6.70
CA ARG A 157 -33.54 -4.20 6.14
C ARG A 157 -33.01 -5.29 7.07
N ILE A 158 -32.39 -6.31 6.48
CA ILE A 158 -31.66 -7.38 7.16
C ILE A 158 -30.21 -7.33 6.70
N GLY A 159 -29.27 -7.25 7.64
CA GLY A 159 -27.81 -7.22 7.41
C GLY A 159 -27.22 -5.84 7.12
N ALA A 160 -28.02 -4.77 7.17
CA ALA A 160 -27.60 -3.41 6.86
C ALA A 160 -28.36 -2.36 7.70
N GLN A 161 -27.71 -1.22 7.95
CA GLN A 161 -28.37 -0.03 8.52
C GLN A 161 -29.39 0.60 7.55
N PHE A 162 -30.37 1.30 8.13
CA PHE A 162 -31.41 2.05 7.43
C PHE A 162 -30.84 3.23 6.59
N ASP A 163 -29.81 3.92 7.07
CA ASP A 163 -29.05 4.89 6.28
C ASP A 163 -28.08 4.15 5.34
N SER A 164 -28.23 4.36 4.03
CA SER A 164 -27.35 3.76 3.02
C SER A 164 -25.94 4.36 2.98
N SER A 165 -25.75 5.57 3.52
CA SER A 165 -24.45 6.26 3.55
C SER A 165 -23.55 5.85 4.72
N ALA A 166 -24.12 5.28 5.79
CA ALA A 166 -23.38 4.90 6.99
C ALA A 166 -22.49 3.65 6.83
N GLY A 167 -22.67 2.88 5.75
CA GLY A 167 -21.83 1.71 5.44
C GLY A 167 -21.96 0.50 6.37
N GLU A 168 -22.69 0.60 7.49
CA GLU A 168 -22.83 -0.49 8.46
C GLU A 168 -23.47 -1.76 7.87
N ARG A 169 -22.76 -2.88 8.03
CA ARG A 169 -23.08 -4.24 7.53
C ARG A 169 -22.63 -5.27 8.54
N ILE A 170 -23.26 -6.46 8.57
CA ILE A 170 -22.87 -7.54 9.47
C ILE A 170 -22.51 -8.83 8.71
N ASN A 171 -21.47 -9.51 9.20
CA ASN A 171 -21.01 -10.80 8.66
C ASN A 171 -21.51 -11.94 9.55
N GLY A 172 -22.46 -12.73 9.05
CA GLY A 172 -23.09 -13.79 9.83
C GLY A 172 -24.05 -14.67 9.03
N CYS A 173 -24.82 -15.49 9.74
CA CYS A 173 -25.96 -16.23 9.20
C CYS A 173 -27.20 -15.94 10.05
N ILE A 174 -28.35 -15.74 9.39
CA ILE A 174 -29.66 -15.53 10.03
C ILE A 174 -30.63 -16.66 9.67
N ASP A 175 -31.42 -17.08 10.66
CA ASP A 175 -32.34 -18.23 10.63
C ASP A 175 -33.59 -17.85 11.47
N ASN A 176 -34.76 -18.43 11.18
CA ASN A 176 -36.04 -18.20 11.89
C ASN A 176 -36.42 -16.74 12.26
N LEU A 177 -36.36 -15.78 11.32
CA LEU A 177 -36.78 -14.39 11.61
C LEU A 177 -38.30 -14.27 11.72
N MET A 178 -38.77 -13.90 12.92
CA MET A 178 -40.17 -13.72 13.28
C MET A 178 -40.46 -12.25 13.66
N ILE A 179 -41.55 -11.72 13.12
CA ILE A 179 -42.03 -10.35 13.40
C ILE A 179 -43.51 -10.43 13.80
N TRP A 180 -43.83 -10.02 15.03
CA TRP A 180 -45.17 -10.09 15.62
C TRP A 180 -45.78 -8.70 15.84
N LYS A 181 -47.09 -8.59 15.70
CA LYS A 181 -47.88 -7.38 16.01
C LYS A 181 -48.25 -7.23 17.51
N THR A 182 -47.63 -8.04 18.37
CA THR A 182 -47.91 -8.18 19.80
C THR A 182 -46.62 -8.32 20.60
N ALA A 183 -46.60 -7.87 21.85
CA ALA A 183 -45.49 -8.11 22.77
C ALA A 183 -45.58 -9.55 23.34
N ARG A 184 -44.69 -10.44 22.89
CA ARG A 184 -44.61 -11.83 23.36
C ARG A 184 -44.18 -11.86 24.84
N SER A 185 -44.74 -12.80 25.60
CA SER A 185 -44.32 -13.08 26.97
C SER A 185 -43.00 -13.87 27.02
N ALA A 186 -42.37 -13.96 28.19
CA ALA A 186 -41.12 -14.71 28.35
C ALA A 186 -41.29 -16.22 28.06
N ASP A 187 -42.46 -16.79 28.36
CA ASP A 187 -42.76 -18.20 28.08
C ASP A 187 -43.01 -18.45 26.59
N GLU A 188 -43.55 -17.46 25.86
CA GLU A 188 -43.70 -17.48 24.40
C GLU A 188 -42.35 -17.38 23.71
N VAL A 189 -41.53 -16.36 24.03
CA VAL A 189 -40.16 -16.22 23.50
C VAL A 189 -39.30 -17.47 23.77
N THR A 190 -39.54 -18.18 24.88
CA THR A 190 -38.88 -19.46 25.18
C THR A 190 -39.37 -20.63 24.30
N GLN A 191 -40.59 -20.58 23.77
CA GLN A 191 -41.14 -21.54 22.80
C GLN A 191 -40.73 -21.19 21.37
N ASP A 192 -40.72 -19.91 21.02
CA ASP A 192 -40.32 -19.40 19.70
C ASP A 192 -38.83 -19.74 19.44
N ALA A 193 -37.98 -19.62 20.46
CA ALA A 193 -36.58 -20.08 20.46
C ALA A 193 -36.36 -21.61 20.35
N LEU A 194 -37.44 -22.40 20.18
CA LEU A 194 -37.40 -23.86 20.01
C LEU A 194 -38.10 -24.32 18.70
N VAL A 195 -38.48 -23.38 17.84
CA VAL A 195 -39.05 -23.65 16.52
C VAL A 195 -38.00 -24.31 15.61
N ALA A 196 -38.46 -25.18 14.70
CA ALA A 196 -37.61 -25.94 13.78
C ALA A 196 -38.23 -26.09 12.36
N SER A 197 -39.21 -25.24 12.05
CA SER A 197 -39.94 -25.17 10.77
C SER A 197 -40.87 -23.96 10.79
N SER A 198 -41.01 -23.26 9.66
CA SER A 198 -41.95 -22.13 9.54
C SER A 198 -43.41 -22.52 9.80
N PHE A 199 -44.16 -21.61 10.41
CA PHE A 199 -45.57 -21.76 10.74
C PHE A 199 -46.38 -20.50 10.37
N THR A 200 -47.68 -20.48 10.69
CA THR A 200 -48.53 -19.29 10.52
C THR A 200 -49.34 -19.02 11.80
N ASP A 201 -49.44 -17.76 12.20
CA ASP A 201 -50.33 -17.30 13.26
C ASP A 201 -50.97 -15.96 12.86
N SER A 202 -52.18 -15.70 13.32
CA SER A 202 -52.92 -14.45 13.04
C SER A 202 -52.22 -13.16 13.52
N ASN A 203 -51.27 -13.26 14.44
CA ASN A 203 -50.51 -12.15 15.03
C ASN A 203 -49.10 -11.98 14.43
N LEU A 204 -48.68 -12.93 13.61
CA LEU A 204 -47.41 -12.93 12.91
C LEU A 204 -47.54 -12.06 11.65
N ILE A 205 -46.67 -11.06 11.51
CA ILE A 205 -46.57 -10.20 10.33
C ILE A 205 -45.71 -10.88 9.28
N ALA A 206 -44.60 -11.50 9.71
CA ALA A 206 -43.73 -12.30 8.87
C ALA A 206 -43.01 -13.38 9.69
N PHE A 207 -42.79 -14.53 9.06
CA PHE A 207 -41.80 -15.55 9.39
C PHE A 207 -40.91 -15.76 8.18
N TYR A 208 -39.59 -15.85 8.34
CA TYR A 208 -38.66 -16.31 7.31
C TYR A 208 -37.79 -17.42 7.89
N ASP A 209 -37.89 -18.63 7.33
CA ASP A 209 -37.04 -19.77 7.71
C ASP A 209 -35.63 -19.65 7.13
N PHE A 210 -35.47 -18.96 6.00
CA PHE A 210 -34.21 -18.87 5.26
C PHE A 210 -33.66 -20.23 4.78
N ASP A 211 -34.54 -21.22 4.57
CA ASP A 211 -34.17 -22.51 3.99
C ASP A 211 -33.91 -22.41 2.47
N SER A 212 -34.55 -21.46 1.78
CA SER A 212 -34.43 -21.28 0.32
C SER A 212 -34.90 -19.88 -0.18
N ALA A 213 -34.69 -19.60 -1.47
CA ALA A 213 -35.18 -18.40 -2.15
C ALA A 213 -36.21 -18.73 -3.25
N GLY A 214 -37.14 -17.80 -3.46
CA GLY A 214 -38.17 -17.83 -4.50
C GLY A 214 -37.69 -17.38 -5.89
N VAL A 215 -38.64 -17.19 -6.80
CA VAL A 215 -38.37 -16.84 -8.20
C VAL A 215 -37.77 -15.44 -8.29
N GLY A 216 -36.53 -15.35 -8.78
CA GLY A 216 -35.78 -14.10 -8.84
C GLY A 216 -34.94 -13.79 -7.59
N GLY A 217 -34.85 -14.73 -6.64
CA GLY A 217 -34.00 -14.62 -5.45
C GLY A 217 -34.66 -13.94 -4.24
N SER A 218 -35.93 -13.56 -4.31
CA SER A 218 -36.64 -13.04 -3.14
C SER A 218 -36.74 -14.10 -2.03
N ILE A 219 -36.70 -13.68 -0.77
CA ILE A 219 -37.08 -14.54 0.35
C ILE A 219 -38.55 -14.26 0.65
N GLU A 220 -39.37 -15.30 0.53
CA GLU A 220 -40.81 -15.24 0.78
C GLU A 220 -41.11 -15.52 2.25
N SER A 221 -42.21 -14.97 2.77
CA SER A 221 -42.68 -15.28 4.12
C SER A 221 -43.80 -16.33 4.10
N SER A 222 -43.90 -17.16 5.14
CA SER A 222 -44.98 -18.14 5.28
C SER A 222 -46.38 -17.51 5.42
N VAL A 223 -46.48 -16.21 5.74
CA VAL A 223 -47.73 -15.56 6.19
C VAL A 223 -48.41 -14.63 5.18
N GLY A 224 -47.79 -14.25 4.06
CA GLY A 224 -48.46 -13.41 3.05
C GLY A 224 -47.58 -12.83 1.93
N SER A 225 -48.20 -12.56 0.77
CA SER A 225 -47.54 -12.24 -0.51
C SER A 225 -46.72 -10.96 -0.57
N ASP A 226 -47.06 -9.96 0.25
CA ASP A 226 -46.56 -8.60 0.07
C ASP A 226 -45.35 -8.29 0.98
N THR A 227 -44.90 -9.28 1.76
CA THR A 227 -43.82 -9.17 2.76
C THR A 227 -42.46 -9.68 2.26
N SER A 228 -42.31 -9.94 0.96
CA SER A 228 -41.07 -10.51 0.42
C SER A 228 -39.85 -9.60 0.58
N LEU A 229 -38.73 -10.23 0.89
CA LEU A 229 -37.42 -9.59 1.06
C LEU A 229 -36.65 -9.68 -0.24
N LYS A 230 -36.15 -8.55 -0.75
CA LYS A 230 -35.31 -8.50 -1.95
C LYS A 230 -33.84 -8.45 -1.54
N PRO A 231 -32.99 -9.40 -1.96
CA PRO A 231 -31.56 -9.34 -1.71
C PRO A 231 -30.88 -8.34 -2.66
N LEU A 232 -29.66 -7.91 -2.33
CA LEU A 232 -28.83 -7.10 -3.24
C LEU A 232 -28.15 -7.95 -4.32
N ILE A 233 -27.69 -9.16 -3.96
CA ILE A 233 -27.08 -10.14 -4.88
C ILE A 233 -27.83 -11.48 -4.80
N ALA A 234 -27.32 -12.54 -5.45
CA ALA A 234 -27.92 -13.87 -5.30
C ALA A 234 -27.75 -14.38 -3.85
N PRO A 235 -28.81 -14.82 -3.15
CA PRO A 235 -28.71 -15.34 -1.79
C PRO A 235 -27.80 -16.57 -1.69
N GLU A 236 -26.86 -16.56 -0.74
CA GLU A 236 -26.09 -17.76 -0.36
C GLU A 236 -26.71 -18.39 0.91
N PHE A 237 -27.08 -19.66 0.80
CA PHE A 237 -27.63 -20.44 1.90
C PHE A 237 -26.58 -21.40 2.46
N LEU A 238 -26.42 -21.41 3.78
CA LEU A 238 -25.42 -22.20 4.50
C LEU A 238 -26.12 -23.21 5.42
N PRO A 239 -25.64 -24.46 5.57
CA PRO A 239 -26.29 -25.41 6.47
C PRO A 239 -26.21 -24.94 7.92
N SER A 240 -27.32 -24.81 8.63
CA SER A 240 -27.35 -24.24 10.00
C SER A 240 -26.53 -25.05 11.01
N LYS A 241 -26.12 -26.29 10.69
CA LYS A 241 -25.19 -27.10 11.50
C LYS A 241 -23.72 -26.67 11.40
N ASN A 242 -23.37 -25.93 10.35
CA ASN A 242 -22.07 -25.31 10.16
C ASN A 242 -22.27 -24.03 9.31
N PRO A 243 -22.83 -22.96 9.91
CA PRO A 243 -23.28 -21.74 9.21
C PRO A 243 -22.13 -20.79 8.85
N VAL A 244 -20.98 -21.36 8.53
CA VAL A 244 -19.82 -20.67 7.99
C VAL A 244 -19.84 -20.96 6.48
N THR A 245 -19.65 -19.93 5.65
CA THR A 245 -19.34 -20.10 4.23
C THR A 245 -18.27 -21.18 4.08
N GLN A 246 -18.30 -21.98 3.00
CA GLN A 246 -17.44 -23.15 2.91
C GLN A 246 -15.96 -22.77 3.10
N TYR A 247 -15.50 -23.03 4.33
CA TYR A 247 -14.15 -22.83 4.85
C TYR A 247 -13.79 -21.35 5.07
N LEU A 248 -13.10 -21.07 6.19
CA LEU A 248 -12.68 -19.70 6.54
C LEU A 248 -11.70 -19.19 5.47
N LEU A 249 -12.15 -18.21 4.68
CA LEU A 249 -11.33 -17.46 3.71
C LEU A 249 -10.90 -16.14 4.35
N ASP A 250 -9.81 -16.16 5.10
CA ASP A 250 -9.24 -14.98 5.75
C ASP A 250 -8.38 -14.20 4.73
N PHE A 251 -8.60 -12.89 4.58
CA PHE A 251 -7.70 -11.99 3.83
C PHE A 251 -6.66 -11.39 4.78
N PHE A 252 -5.41 -11.30 4.30
CA PHE A 252 -4.33 -10.58 4.97
C PHE A 252 -3.72 -9.57 3.99
N SER A 253 -3.67 -8.30 4.37
CA SER A 253 -3.07 -7.20 3.60
C SER A 253 -1.53 -7.22 3.55
N GLY A 254 -0.88 -8.22 4.13
CA GLY A 254 0.57 -8.34 4.16
C GLY A 254 1.05 -9.71 4.64
N GLY A 255 2.36 -9.95 4.55
CA GLY A 255 2.98 -11.18 5.06
C GLY A 255 2.93 -12.38 4.12
N ALA A 256 2.52 -12.21 2.85
CA ALA A 256 2.54 -13.29 1.86
C ALA A 256 3.96 -13.84 1.63
N LEU A 257 4.95 -12.95 1.57
CA LEU A 257 6.38 -13.25 1.42
C LEU A 257 7.17 -12.52 2.52
N MET A 258 7.57 -13.21 3.58
CA MET A 258 8.35 -12.68 4.71
C MET A 258 9.79 -13.20 4.70
N GLY A 259 10.75 -12.39 5.15
CA GLY A 259 12.15 -12.81 5.31
C GLY A 259 12.44 -13.61 6.59
N THR A 260 11.45 -13.79 7.48
CA THR A 260 11.62 -14.36 8.83
C THR A 260 10.60 -15.45 9.16
N LYS A 261 10.94 -16.31 10.13
CA LYS A 261 10.10 -17.40 10.63
C LYS A 261 8.98 -16.97 11.60
N ALA A 262 8.69 -15.68 11.71
CA ALA A 262 7.62 -15.22 12.59
C ALA A 262 6.24 -15.69 12.07
N GLU A 263 5.36 -16.10 12.98
CA GLU A 263 4.02 -16.59 12.63
C GLU A 263 3.07 -15.45 12.27
N THR A 264 3.22 -14.29 12.93
CA THR A 264 2.49 -13.05 12.61
C THR A 264 3.41 -11.84 12.82
N GLY A 265 3.47 -10.95 11.82
CA GLY A 265 4.33 -9.77 11.83
C GLY A 265 5.83 -10.07 11.71
N GLY A 266 6.60 -9.13 11.17
CA GLY A 266 8.04 -9.28 10.91
C GLY A 266 8.44 -8.50 9.67
N PRO A 267 9.74 -8.32 9.40
CA PRO A 267 10.19 -7.63 8.20
C PRO A 267 9.82 -8.43 6.95
N GLY A 268 9.53 -7.70 5.87
CA GLY A 268 9.28 -8.24 4.54
C GLY A 268 10.39 -9.15 4.01
N PHE A 269 10.13 -9.78 2.88
CA PHE A 269 11.18 -10.48 2.16
C PHE A 269 12.12 -9.46 1.50
N TYR A 270 13.43 -9.60 1.72
CA TYR A 270 14.44 -8.74 1.11
C TYR A 270 15.29 -9.51 0.11
N VAL A 271 15.49 -8.86 -1.04
CA VAL A 271 16.40 -9.30 -2.09
C VAL A 271 17.49 -8.25 -2.19
N SER A 272 18.67 -8.61 -1.70
CA SER A 272 19.77 -7.67 -1.50
C SER A 272 21.02 -8.07 -2.25
N SER A 273 21.92 -7.11 -2.33
CA SER A 273 23.33 -7.32 -2.61
C SER A 273 24.17 -6.67 -1.52
N TYR A 274 25.35 -7.22 -1.32
CA TYR A 274 26.40 -6.62 -0.51
C TYR A 274 27.59 -6.29 -1.41
N LEU A 275 28.31 -5.22 -1.07
CA LEU A 275 29.60 -4.92 -1.68
C LEU A 275 30.63 -5.98 -1.26
N GLN A 276 31.18 -6.73 -2.21
CA GLN A 276 32.26 -7.71 -1.96
C GLN A 276 33.55 -7.04 -1.44
N LYS A 277 33.71 -5.75 -1.69
CA LYS A 277 34.70 -4.84 -1.09
C LYS A 277 34.02 -3.48 -0.90
N PRO A 278 34.16 -2.81 0.27
CA PRO A 278 33.69 -1.44 0.44
C PRO A 278 34.26 -0.49 -0.61
N PHE A 279 33.53 0.59 -0.91
CA PHE A 279 34.04 1.69 -1.72
C PHE A 279 35.23 2.39 -1.05
N PRO A 280 36.18 3.00 -1.80
CA PRO A 280 37.31 3.69 -1.19
C PRO A 280 36.87 4.97 -0.48
N GLU A 281 37.52 5.32 0.63
CA GLU A 281 37.11 6.40 1.55
C GLU A 281 37.06 7.81 0.92
N ASN A 282 37.71 8.01 -0.24
CA ASN A 282 37.63 9.27 -0.99
C ASN A 282 36.45 9.35 -1.97
N TYR A 283 35.65 8.29 -2.13
CA TYR A 283 34.56 8.16 -3.12
C TYR A 283 33.17 8.22 -2.47
N GLN A 284 33.09 8.91 -1.33
CA GLN A 284 31.91 9.00 -0.48
C GLN A 284 31.10 10.29 -0.70
N SER A 285 31.21 10.90 -1.88
CA SER A 285 30.51 12.16 -2.23
C SER A 285 29.42 11.98 -3.29
N GLY A 286 29.18 10.76 -3.75
CA GLY A 286 28.00 10.44 -4.54
C GLY A 286 27.87 8.94 -4.80
N PHE A 287 26.66 8.49 -5.07
CA PHE A 287 26.32 7.09 -5.35
C PHE A 287 25.29 7.01 -6.48
N GLY A 288 25.43 6.02 -7.36
CA GLY A 288 24.57 5.86 -8.54
C GLY A 288 24.37 4.42 -8.97
N TRP A 289 23.19 4.09 -9.49
CA TRP A 289 22.81 2.74 -9.94
C TRP A 289 21.69 2.81 -10.98
N TYR A 290 21.45 1.68 -11.67
CA TYR A 290 20.25 1.47 -12.48
C TYR A 290 19.28 0.55 -11.77
N SER A 291 18.02 0.93 -11.62
CA SER A 291 16.94 0.03 -11.17
C SER A 291 16.06 -0.38 -12.36
N THR A 292 15.80 -1.67 -12.50
CA THR A 292 14.96 -2.23 -13.55
C THR A 292 13.47 -2.00 -13.26
N ALA A 293 12.68 -1.66 -14.27
CA ALA A 293 11.23 -1.50 -14.23
C ALA A 293 10.54 -2.60 -15.07
N TRP A 294 9.36 -3.05 -14.65
CA TRP A 294 8.51 -4.02 -15.36
C TRP A 294 7.11 -4.05 -14.72
N SER A 295 6.10 -4.63 -15.40
CA SER A 295 4.78 -4.85 -14.79
C SER A 295 4.81 -6.05 -13.83
N ILE A 296 4.72 -5.79 -12.52
CA ILE A 296 4.85 -6.83 -11.46
C ILE A 296 3.71 -7.85 -11.48
N SER A 297 2.57 -7.50 -12.08
CA SER A 297 1.34 -8.27 -12.14
C SER A 297 0.54 -7.91 -13.40
N PRO A 298 -0.41 -8.75 -13.85
CA PRO A 298 -1.28 -8.43 -14.98
C PRO A 298 -2.44 -7.47 -14.64
N SER A 299 -2.67 -7.20 -13.35
CA SER A 299 -3.71 -6.33 -12.80
C SER A 299 -3.19 -5.63 -11.55
N GLN A 300 -3.83 -4.54 -11.12
CA GLN A 300 -3.54 -3.91 -9.83
C GLN A 300 -3.69 -4.90 -8.66
N ILE A 301 -3.00 -4.59 -7.56
CA ILE A 301 -3.02 -5.34 -6.30
C ILE A 301 -3.27 -4.32 -5.19
N ASP A 302 -4.28 -4.56 -4.36
CA ASP A 302 -4.62 -3.74 -3.22
C ASP A 302 -3.70 -4.03 -2.01
N ASP A 303 -3.50 -3.01 -1.17
CA ASP A 303 -2.60 -3.00 0.00
C ASP A 303 -1.14 -3.39 -0.30
N PHE A 304 -0.71 -3.22 -1.56
CA PHE A 304 0.58 -3.69 -2.05
C PHE A 304 1.76 -2.75 -1.71
N GLN A 305 2.87 -3.30 -1.22
CA GLN A 305 4.17 -2.63 -1.12
C GLN A 305 5.31 -3.54 -1.60
N LEU A 306 6.01 -3.08 -2.63
CA LEU A 306 7.24 -3.66 -3.13
C LEU A 306 8.17 -2.54 -3.61
N GLY A 307 9.20 -2.24 -2.83
CA GLY A 307 10.27 -1.32 -3.22
C GLY A 307 11.30 -2.04 -4.09
N LEU A 308 11.54 -1.54 -5.31
CA LEU A 308 12.61 -2.03 -6.18
C LEU A 308 13.97 -1.49 -5.75
N SER A 309 15.01 -1.95 -6.44
CA SER A 309 16.37 -1.90 -5.95
C SER A 309 16.92 -0.48 -5.78
N SER A 310 17.30 -0.15 -4.56
CA SER A 310 17.95 1.11 -4.17
C SER A 310 18.89 0.87 -2.98
N THR A 311 19.38 1.93 -2.34
CA THR A 311 20.31 1.87 -1.21
C THR A 311 19.95 2.86 -0.12
N TRP A 312 20.43 2.57 1.10
CA TRP A 312 20.51 3.53 2.19
C TRP A 312 21.84 4.27 2.09
N ILE A 313 21.79 5.56 1.78
CA ILE A 313 22.94 6.46 1.91
C ILE A 313 22.86 7.08 3.31
N GLY A 314 23.59 6.51 4.25
CA GLY A 314 23.76 7.05 5.61
C GLY A 314 24.98 7.97 5.69
N PRO A 315 25.13 8.80 6.73
CA PRO A 315 26.36 9.57 6.94
C PRO A 315 27.47 8.69 7.54
N ASP A 316 28.71 8.80 7.03
CA ASP A 316 29.82 7.98 7.51
C ASP A 316 30.22 8.34 8.95
N ASN A 317 29.86 7.41 9.82
CA ASN A 317 30.08 7.44 11.26
C ASN A 317 30.70 6.12 11.76
N ARG A 318 31.42 5.38 10.90
CA ARG A 318 32.05 4.09 11.26
C ARG A 318 33.00 4.13 12.46
N THR A 319 33.41 5.33 12.88
CA THR A 319 34.25 5.62 14.06
C THR A 319 33.46 5.93 15.34
N VAL A 320 32.13 6.08 15.28
CA VAL A 320 31.26 6.36 16.43
C VAL A 320 31.02 5.08 17.24
N SER A 321 31.08 5.20 18.57
CA SER A 321 30.94 4.05 19.47
C SER A 321 29.49 3.53 19.53
N ALA A 322 29.33 2.21 19.73
CA ALA A 322 28.05 1.56 19.94
C ALA A 322 27.22 2.24 21.05
N ALA A 323 27.86 2.60 22.17
CA ALA A 323 27.21 3.26 23.31
C ALA A 323 26.72 4.71 23.03
N THR A 324 27.09 5.30 21.89
CA THR A 324 26.52 6.54 21.34
C THR A 324 25.46 6.21 20.28
N ALA A 325 25.75 5.30 19.35
CA ALA A 325 24.81 4.84 18.32
C ALA A 325 23.47 4.37 18.91
N GLN A 326 23.53 3.60 20.00
CA GLN A 326 22.40 3.09 20.77
C GLN A 326 21.53 4.17 21.45
N LYS A 327 21.89 5.45 21.33
CA LYS A 327 21.18 6.59 21.91
C LYS A 327 20.74 7.63 20.89
N LEU A 328 21.14 7.50 19.61
CA LEU A 328 20.83 8.48 18.56
C LEU A 328 19.33 8.59 18.25
N CYS A 329 18.52 7.61 18.64
CA CYS A 329 17.08 7.58 18.38
C CYS A 329 16.19 7.65 19.63
N ASN A 330 16.76 7.86 20.82
CA ASN A 330 15.99 7.84 22.08
C ASN A 330 14.85 8.87 22.13
N SER A 331 14.98 9.95 21.38
CA SER A 331 14.05 11.07 21.23
C SER A 331 13.10 10.96 20.03
N GLY A 332 13.23 9.93 19.19
CA GLY A 332 12.33 9.70 18.05
C GLY A 332 10.91 9.29 18.47
N THR A 333 9.97 9.34 17.53
CA THR A 333 8.58 8.86 17.75
C THR A 333 8.38 7.41 17.34
N ASN A 334 9.22 6.88 16.43
CA ASN A 334 9.12 5.51 15.93
C ASN A 334 9.66 4.49 16.95
N GLU A 335 8.74 3.76 17.60
CA GLU A 335 9.06 2.82 18.66
C GLU A 335 9.85 1.59 18.18
N TRP A 336 9.65 1.15 16.92
CA TRP A 336 10.47 0.06 16.34
C TRP A 336 11.92 0.52 16.17
N VAL A 337 12.14 1.70 15.58
CA VAL A 337 13.48 2.27 15.39
C VAL A 337 14.19 2.47 16.73
N LYS A 338 13.48 2.99 17.75
CA LYS A 338 14.01 3.12 19.11
C LYS A 338 14.51 1.80 19.68
N ASN A 339 13.70 0.74 19.60
CA ASN A 339 14.06 -0.56 20.14
C ASN A 339 15.19 -1.23 19.34
N ALA A 340 15.18 -1.13 18.01
CA ALA A 340 16.24 -1.65 17.15
C ALA A 340 17.59 -0.92 17.34
N ALA A 341 17.56 0.40 17.49
CA ALA A 341 18.75 1.20 17.75
C ALA A 341 19.31 0.94 19.16
N SER A 342 18.47 0.88 20.19
CA SER A 342 18.92 0.81 21.60
C SER A 342 19.26 -0.59 22.12
N ASP A 343 18.96 -1.67 21.37
CA ASP A 343 19.39 -3.03 21.72
C ASP A 343 20.92 -3.12 21.92
N PRO A 344 21.41 -3.52 23.12
CA PRO A 344 22.83 -3.76 23.37
C PRO A 344 23.51 -4.69 22.35
N ASN A 345 22.76 -5.61 21.74
CA ASN A 345 23.26 -6.59 20.78
C ASN A 345 23.38 -6.04 19.34
N SER A 346 22.71 -4.93 19.01
CA SER A 346 22.74 -4.33 17.66
C SER A 346 24.03 -3.53 17.39
N GLY A 347 24.83 -3.28 18.43
CA GLY A 347 26.13 -2.61 18.33
C GLY A 347 26.02 -1.18 17.80
N THR A 348 26.36 -0.96 16.54
CA THR A 348 26.30 0.34 15.86
C THR A 348 25.06 0.52 14.97
N TYR A 349 24.09 -0.40 14.98
CA TYR A 349 22.96 -0.39 14.03
C TYR A 349 22.16 0.94 14.00
N GLY A 350 22.04 1.63 15.14
CA GLY A 350 21.41 2.96 15.20
C GLY A 350 22.05 4.03 14.29
N LEU A 351 23.30 3.86 13.84
CA LEU A 351 23.93 4.73 12.83
C LEU A 351 23.24 4.66 11.46
N TYR A 352 22.69 3.50 11.10
CA TYR A 352 21.99 3.29 9.82
C TYR A 352 20.50 3.65 9.87
N LEU A 353 19.95 3.90 11.06
CA LEU A 353 18.53 4.18 11.25
C LEU A 353 18.23 5.65 11.54
N PHE A 354 19.18 6.44 12.04
CA PHE A 354 18.86 7.79 12.51
C PHE A 354 18.67 8.80 11.37
N GLN A 355 19.38 8.63 10.26
CA GLN A 355 19.36 9.54 9.12
C GLN A 355 19.79 8.82 7.83
N THR A 356 19.00 8.96 6.77
CA THR A 356 19.21 8.27 5.49
C THR A 356 18.71 9.09 4.30
N ILE A 357 19.29 8.82 3.13
CA ILE A 357 18.67 9.08 1.81
C ILE A 357 18.38 7.72 1.18
N GLU A 358 17.16 7.57 0.68
CA GLU A 358 16.51 6.35 0.20
C GLU A 358 15.57 6.68 -0.98
N GLY A 359 14.57 5.83 -1.21
CA GLY A 359 13.60 5.94 -2.29
C GLY A 359 14.06 5.17 -3.53
N SER A 360 13.10 4.68 -4.31
CA SER A 360 13.34 3.80 -5.44
C SER A 360 12.18 3.85 -6.43
N LEU A 361 12.30 3.07 -7.51
CA LEU A 361 11.11 2.59 -8.21
C LEU A 361 10.35 1.64 -7.28
N GLY A 362 9.02 1.64 -7.30
CA GLY A 362 8.27 0.63 -6.56
C GLY A 362 6.78 0.80 -6.67
N TRP A 363 6.12 0.09 -5.77
CA TRP A 363 4.71 0.23 -5.41
C TRP A 363 4.65 0.43 -3.90
N TRP A 364 3.90 1.41 -3.45
CA TRP A 364 3.90 1.85 -2.05
C TRP A 364 2.49 1.74 -1.45
N VAL A 365 2.39 1.28 -0.19
CA VAL A 365 1.08 0.95 0.44
C VAL A 365 0.11 2.15 0.57
N ARG A 366 0.60 3.38 0.42
CA ARG A 366 -0.18 4.62 0.40
C ARG A 366 -0.32 5.27 -0.99
N GLU A 367 -0.02 4.56 -2.07
CA GLU A 367 -0.44 4.99 -3.41
C GLU A 367 -1.97 4.95 -3.51
N HIS A 368 -2.53 6.11 -3.84
CA HIS A 368 -3.95 6.28 -4.14
C HIS A 368 -4.23 6.02 -5.62
N PHE A 369 -3.31 6.32 -6.53
CA PHE A 369 -3.46 6.09 -7.97
C PHE A 369 -2.60 4.88 -8.38
N ARG A 370 -2.99 3.69 -7.94
CA ARG A 370 -2.22 2.44 -8.03
C ARG A 370 -1.96 2.02 -9.49
N THR A 371 -0.75 1.58 -9.82
CA THR A 371 -0.38 1.12 -11.18
C THR A 371 0.20 -0.30 -11.21
N VAL A 372 0.10 -1.02 -12.34
CA VAL A 372 0.78 -2.32 -12.53
C VAL A 372 2.28 -2.19 -12.78
N PHE A 373 2.72 -1.01 -13.18
CA PHE A 373 4.11 -0.62 -13.45
C PHE A 373 4.60 0.32 -12.33
N PRO A 374 5.89 0.30 -11.94
CA PRO A 374 6.33 1.02 -10.74
C PRO A 374 6.45 2.53 -10.96
N LYS A 375 6.24 3.29 -9.89
CA LYS A 375 6.51 4.74 -9.83
C LYS A 375 7.85 5.00 -9.13
N TYR A 376 8.54 6.09 -9.48
CA TYR A 376 9.68 6.56 -8.68
C TYR A 376 9.22 7.47 -7.54
N MET A 377 9.70 7.18 -6.32
CA MET A 377 9.65 8.12 -5.20
C MET A 377 11.02 8.21 -4.52
N ALA A 378 11.48 9.42 -4.20
CA ALA A 378 12.58 9.62 -3.27
C ALA A 378 12.08 9.42 -1.83
N ASN A 379 12.95 9.04 -0.88
CA ASN A 379 12.66 9.18 0.55
C ASN A 379 13.89 9.76 1.24
N VAL A 380 13.73 10.77 2.10
CA VAL A 380 14.83 11.34 2.89
C VAL A 380 14.42 11.50 4.35
N THR A 381 15.18 10.87 5.23
CA THR A 381 14.80 10.60 6.63
C THR A 381 15.70 11.40 7.55
N GLN A 382 15.14 12.33 8.31
CA GLN A 382 15.93 13.25 9.16
C GLN A 382 16.32 12.67 10.53
N ASN A 383 15.39 11.93 11.15
CA ASN A 383 15.30 11.81 12.60
C ASN A 383 14.66 10.48 13.04
N CYS A 384 15.29 9.37 12.67
CA CYS A 384 14.87 8.03 13.08
C CYS A 384 13.47 7.63 12.59
N TYR A 385 13.17 7.91 11.31
CA TYR A 385 11.86 7.70 10.69
C TYR A 385 10.70 8.34 11.49
N SER A 386 10.96 9.55 12.02
CA SER A 386 9.93 10.44 12.60
C SER A 386 9.53 11.57 11.62
N THR A 387 10.23 11.69 10.49
CA THR A 387 10.03 12.69 9.43
C THR A 387 10.73 12.19 8.17
N GLU A 388 9.93 11.99 7.12
CA GLU A 388 10.30 11.40 5.83
C GLU A 388 9.72 12.29 4.71
N LEU A 389 10.54 12.72 3.75
CA LEU A 389 10.10 13.55 2.61
C LEU A 389 10.30 12.84 1.28
N ALA A 390 9.33 12.99 0.36
CA ALA A 390 9.40 12.45 -1.01
C ALA A 390 9.40 13.52 -2.10
N THR A 391 8.68 14.62 -1.87
CA THR A 391 8.60 15.75 -2.80
C THR A 391 8.84 17.08 -2.06
N PRO A 392 8.92 18.23 -2.75
CA PRO A 392 8.98 19.53 -2.07
C PRO A 392 7.77 19.83 -1.16
N GLY A 393 6.68 19.07 -1.28
CA GLY A 393 5.42 19.33 -0.58
C GLY A 393 4.81 18.19 0.23
N TRP A 394 5.28 16.94 0.07
CA TRP A 394 4.67 15.76 0.73
C TRP A 394 5.70 14.77 1.26
N GLY A 395 5.30 14.03 2.30
CA GLY A 395 6.05 12.95 2.92
C GLY A 395 5.83 11.60 2.24
N PHE A 396 6.79 10.69 2.36
CA PHE A 396 6.81 9.41 1.62
C PHE A 396 5.61 8.48 1.89
N PHE A 397 5.08 8.51 3.11
CA PHE A 397 3.82 7.85 3.48
C PHE A 397 2.83 8.84 4.10
N SER A 398 2.67 10.03 3.50
CA SER A 398 1.81 11.09 4.04
C SER A 398 0.77 11.59 3.05
N ASP A 399 -0.50 11.38 3.41
CA ASP A 399 -1.68 11.88 2.71
C ASP A 399 -1.79 13.42 2.86
N GLU A 400 -1.31 13.94 3.99
CA GLU A 400 -1.26 15.38 4.32
C GLU A 400 0.00 16.06 3.73
N PRO A 401 -0.10 17.33 3.31
CA PRO A 401 1.07 18.08 2.86
C PRO A 401 2.01 18.42 4.02
N THR A 402 3.32 18.36 3.73
CA THR A 402 4.42 18.66 4.65
C THR A 402 4.22 20.01 5.35
N PRO A 403 4.20 20.05 6.70
CA PRO A 403 4.12 21.32 7.43
C PRO A 403 5.30 22.25 7.10
N ARG A 404 5.07 23.57 7.06
CA ARG A 404 6.13 24.57 6.76
C ARG A 404 7.39 24.37 7.62
N ALA A 405 7.27 23.91 8.85
CA ALA A 405 8.40 23.67 9.74
C ALA A 405 9.34 22.52 9.28
N SER A 406 8.87 21.62 8.41
CA SER A 406 9.52 20.34 8.08
C SER A 406 9.97 20.22 6.62
N THR A 407 9.88 21.26 5.80
CA THR A 407 10.29 21.19 4.38
C THR A 407 11.81 21.00 4.21
N GLY A 408 12.23 20.25 3.20
CA GLY A 408 13.64 19.88 3.04
C GLY A 408 14.07 19.55 1.62
N ILE A 409 13.20 18.92 0.82
CA ILE A 409 13.43 18.73 -0.62
C ILE A 409 13.12 20.05 -1.35
N ILE A 410 14.06 20.50 -2.17
CA ILE A 410 13.96 21.69 -3.02
C ILE A 410 14.10 21.26 -4.47
N GLN A 411 13.11 21.53 -5.33
CA GLN A 411 13.15 21.14 -6.74
C GLN A 411 14.11 22.04 -7.52
N ILE A 412 14.89 21.44 -8.42
CA ILE A 412 15.82 22.11 -9.36
C ILE A 412 15.28 22.04 -10.79
N SER A 413 14.65 20.93 -11.19
CA SER A 413 14.25 20.73 -12.59
C SER A 413 13.16 21.70 -13.04
N ASN A 414 13.36 22.26 -14.24
CA ASN A 414 12.39 22.98 -15.05
C ASN A 414 11.77 22.12 -16.17
N GLN A 415 12.03 20.81 -16.18
CA GLN A 415 11.66 19.89 -17.29
C GLN A 415 10.79 18.71 -16.85
N ILE A 416 10.59 18.49 -15.55
CA ILE A 416 9.76 17.39 -15.02
C ILE A 416 9.09 17.77 -13.69
N LEU A 417 7.91 17.21 -13.45
CA LEU A 417 7.14 17.34 -12.20
C LEU A 417 7.54 16.30 -11.14
N MET A 418 7.34 16.66 -9.87
CA MET A 418 7.36 15.72 -8.72
C MET A 418 5.97 15.66 -8.06
N PRO A 419 5.01 14.86 -8.59
CA PRO A 419 3.71 14.67 -7.96
C PRO A 419 3.81 13.86 -6.65
N PRO A 420 2.90 14.07 -5.69
CA PRO A 420 2.95 13.43 -4.38
C PRO A 420 2.70 11.92 -4.41
N ASP A 421 1.85 11.39 -5.31
CA ASP A 421 1.59 9.94 -5.45
C ASP A 421 2.68 9.21 -6.26
N GLY A 422 3.84 9.84 -6.49
CA GLY A 422 4.99 9.26 -7.17
C GLY A 422 5.07 9.50 -8.68
N MET A 423 6.29 9.47 -9.22
CA MET A 423 6.58 9.76 -10.63
C MET A 423 6.30 8.53 -11.51
N THR A 424 5.22 8.60 -12.28
CA THR A 424 4.82 7.63 -13.30
C THR A 424 5.85 7.44 -14.42
N LEU A 425 5.85 6.23 -15.00
CA LEU A 425 6.67 5.86 -16.15
C LEU A 425 5.80 5.48 -17.36
N VAL A 426 6.42 5.28 -18.52
CA VAL A 426 5.81 4.57 -19.65
C VAL A 426 5.97 3.07 -19.43
N THR A 427 4.86 2.33 -19.47
CA THR A 427 4.83 0.86 -19.33
C THR A 427 5.61 0.18 -20.45
N ASP A 428 6.64 -0.60 -20.08
CA ASP A 428 7.48 -1.39 -20.99
C ASP A 428 8.02 -2.62 -20.26
N ASP A 429 7.56 -3.80 -20.66
CA ASP A 429 7.94 -5.09 -20.05
C ASP A 429 9.24 -5.69 -20.58
N THR A 430 10.02 -4.95 -21.40
CA THR A 430 11.34 -5.41 -21.90
C THR A 430 12.47 -5.31 -20.86
N ALA A 431 12.14 -5.06 -19.60
CA ALA A 431 13.06 -4.79 -18.49
C ALA A 431 13.94 -3.52 -18.68
N PRO A 432 13.37 -2.37 -19.08
CA PRO A 432 14.09 -1.11 -19.15
C PRO A 432 14.46 -0.60 -17.75
N GLN A 433 15.38 0.36 -17.66
CA GLN A 433 15.97 0.79 -16.38
C GLN A 433 15.89 2.30 -16.19
N LEU A 434 15.63 2.74 -14.95
CA LEU A 434 15.84 4.13 -14.52
C LEU A 434 17.22 4.24 -13.87
N GLY A 435 18.04 5.16 -14.36
CA GLY A 435 19.29 5.55 -13.69
C GLY A 435 19.02 6.59 -12.62
N VAL A 436 19.53 6.35 -11.42
CA VAL A 436 19.40 7.22 -10.25
C VAL A 436 20.79 7.51 -9.71
N THR A 437 21.13 8.78 -9.48
CA THR A 437 22.30 9.13 -8.67
C THR A 437 22.01 10.21 -7.65
N TRP A 438 22.72 10.17 -6.53
CA TRP A 438 22.77 11.23 -5.53
C TRP A 438 24.20 11.72 -5.39
N HIS A 439 24.43 13.03 -5.43
CA HIS A 439 25.75 13.66 -5.24
C HIS A 439 25.70 14.74 -4.17
N ALA A 440 26.69 14.77 -3.27
CA ALA A 440 26.88 15.81 -2.26
C ALA A 440 27.48 17.06 -2.91
N LEU A 441 26.62 18.03 -3.27
CA LEU A 441 27.02 19.24 -3.99
C LEU A 441 27.20 20.43 -3.05
N GLU A 442 28.30 21.17 -3.21
CA GLU A 442 28.57 22.40 -2.46
C GLU A 442 27.89 23.61 -3.13
N LEU A 443 26.57 23.67 -3.01
CA LEU A 443 25.72 24.77 -3.50
C LEU A 443 25.89 26.05 -2.64
N PRO A 444 25.44 27.23 -3.11
CA PRO A 444 25.53 28.46 -2.34
C PRO A 444 24.75 28.37 -1.02
N ARG A 445 25.45 28.67 0.09
CA ARG A 445 24.87 28.62 1.44
C ARG A 445 23.74 29.63 1.64
N PHE A 446 22.82 29.28 2.53
CA PHE A 446 21.73 30.12 3.01
C PHE A 446 21.52 29.89 4.51
N ASP A 447 22.03 30.81 5.31
CA ASP A 447 22.27 30.64 6.73
C ASP A 447 21.37 31.53 7.60
N ARG A 448 20.60 32.47 7.03
CA ARG A 448 19.79 33.45 7.79
C ARG A 448 18.95 32.85 8.92
N ALA A 449 18.20 31.77 8.68
CA ALA A 449 17.33 31.16 9.70
C ALA A 449 18.03 30.08 10.58
N PHE A 450 19.25 29.68 10.24
CA PHE A 450 19.93 28.52 10.86
C PHE A 450 21.34 28.82 11.39
N GLY A 451 21.88 30.01 11.13
CA GLY A 451 23.28 30.33 11.36
C GLY A 451 24.22 29.38 10.60
N SER A 452 25.48 29.30 11.05
CA SER A 452 26.45 28.34 10.53
C SER A 452 26.28 26.94 11.16
N GLU A 453 25.06 26.51 11.48
CA GLU A 453 24.81 25.17 12.05
C GLU A 453 24.86 24.06 11.01
N SER A 454 24.48 24.36 9.75
CA SER A 454 24.55 23.43 8.61
C SER A 454 25.95 23.31 8.02
N GLY A 455 26.32 22.10 7.59
CA GLY A 455 27.44 21.86 6.68
C GLY A 455 27.12 22.24 5.22
N ASP A 456 28.02 21.88 4.31
CA ASP A 456 28.00 22.32 2.91
C ASP A 456 27.35 21.31 1.93
N ASN A 457 27.14 20.05 2.34
CA ASN A 457 26.66 18.99 1.45
C ASN A 457 25.16 19.13 1.13
N SER A 458 24.84 19.74 -0.01
CA SER A 458 23.50 19.72 -0.59
C SER A 458 23.33 18.45 -1.45
N TRP A 459 22.88 17.37 -0.83
CA TRP A 459 22.68 16.09 -1.52
C TRP A 459 21.62 16.22 -2.61
N THR A 460 22.05 16.04 -3.86
CA THR A 460 21.29 16.37 -5.08
C THR A 460 21.04 15.12 -5.91
N LEU A 461 19.77 14.88 -6.24
CA LEU A 461 19.27 13.76 -7.04
C LEU A 461 19.35 14.09 -8.53
N PHE A 462 19.92 13.18 -9.32
CA PHE A 462 19.92 13.21 -10.79
C PHE A 462 19.28 11.93 -11.35
N MET A 463 18.65 12.07 -12.52
CA MET A 463 18.02 10.97 -13.25
C MET A 463 18.69 10.72 -14.60
N ASN A 464 18.66 9.46 -15.03
CA ASN A 464 18.92 9.05 -16.41
C ASN A 464 17.74 8.20 -16.95
N SER A 465 16.97 8.77 -17.87
CA SER A 465 15.92 8.09 -18.61
C SER A 465 16.07 8.36 -20.12
N THR A 466 15.26 7.71 -20.95
CA THR A 466 15.20 7.95 -22.41
C THR A 466 14.72 9.36 -22.76
N ASN A 467 13.94 10.03 -21.88
CA ASN A 467 13.30 11.32 -22.15
C ASN A 467 13.53 12.42 -21.09
N PHE A 468 14.24 12.13 -20.00
CA PHE A 468 14.73 13.11 -19.04
C PHE A 468 16.12 12.70 -18.53
N LYS A 469 17.08 13.64 -18.61
CA LYS A 469 18.43 13.50 -18.05
C LYS A 469 18.81 14.83 -17.38
N GLY A 470 19.01 14.84 -16.07
CA GLY A 470 19.23 16.12 -15.36
C GLY A 470 19.10 16.03 -13.83
N PRO A 471 19.44 17.12 -13.12
CA PRO A 471 19.13 17.27 -11.70
C PRO A 471 17.62 17.38 -11.49
N LEU A 472 17.09 16.67 -10.51
CA LEU A 472 15.67 16.71 -10.14
C LEU A 472 15.44 17.67 -8.97
N ALA A 473 16.06 17.39 -7.82
CA ALA A 473 15.91 18.12 -6.57
C ALA A 473 17.15 17.94 -5.68
N PHE A 474 17.28 18.75 -4.62
CA PHE A 474 18.27 18.55 -3.56
C PHE A 474 17.65 18.62 -2.17
N VAL A 475 18.32 18.00 -1.19
CA VAL A 475 18.00 18.15 0.23
C VAL A 475 18.74 19.36 0.79
N ALA A 476 18.00 20.34 1.28
CA ALA A 476 18.54 21.50 1.97
C ALA A 476 19.38 21.05 3.19
N PRO A 477 20.64 21.48 3.36
CA PRO A 477 21.48 21.09 4.51
C PRO A 477 20.84 21.29 5.88
N GLN A 478 19.95 22.28 5.99
CA GLN A 478 19.18 22.64 7.18
C GLN A 478 18.13 21.58 7.56
N PHE A 479 17.64 20.77 6.59
CA PHE A 479 16.85 19.56 6.85
C PHE A 479 17.64 18.44 7.53
N TRP A 480 18.95 18.59 7.73
CA TRP A 480 19.73 17.71 8.59
C TRP A 480 19.99 18.34 9.98
N VAL A 481 19.86 19.67 10.08
CA VAL A 481 20.04 20.44 11.32
C VAL A 481 18.86 20.30 12.29
N ASP A 482 17.60 20.23 11.84
CA ASP A 482 16.48 20.09 12.81
C ASP A 482 16.53 18.76 13.58
N GLY A 483 17.01 17.69 12.94
CA GLY A 483 17.33 16.41 13.60
C GLY A 483 18.36 16.61 14.72
N SER A 484 19.50 17.22 14.39
CA SER A 484 20.54 17.59 15.37
C SER A 484 20.08 18.55 16.48
N ARG A 485 19.08 19.40 16.21
CA ARG A 485 18.49 20.32 17.20
C ARG A 485 17.53 19.61 18.14
N SER A 486 16.71 18.67 17.63
CA SER A 486 15.85 17.82 18.47
C SER A 486 16.66 16.80 19.27
N THR A 487 17.78 16.33 18.72
CA THR A 487 18.59 15.23 19.27
C THR A 487 20.08 15.60 19.27
N PRO A 488 20.59 16.30 20.30
CA PRO A 488 21.96 16.84 20.32
C PRO A 488 23.11 15.83 20.16
N LEU A 489 22.85 14.52 20.32
CA LEU A 489 23.83 13.47 20.05
C LEU A 489 24.11 13.25 18.55
N GLN A 490 23.21 13.68 17.67
CA GLN A 490 23.37 13.61 16.21
C GLN A 490 24.26 14.74 15.66
N ARG A 491 24.54 15.78 16.47
CA ARG A 491 25.31 16.96 16.05
C ARG A 491 26.67 16.56 15.48
N ASP A 492 26.97 17.09 14.30
CA ASP A 492 28.21 16.85 13.54
C ASP A 492 28.42 15.38 13.11
N LEU A 493 27.37 14.55 13.18
CA LEU A 493 27.31 13.20 12.61
C LEU A 493 26.49 13.17 11.30
N THR A 494 25.95 14.30 10.85
CA THR A 494 24.87 14.38 9.85
C THR A 494 25.34 14.52 8.39
N LEU A 495 24.48 14.16 7.43
CA LEU A 495 24.78 14.16 5.98
C LEU A 495 25.18 15.52 5.37
N ASP A 496 24.80 16.65 5.95
CA ASP A 496 25.29 17.99 5.58
C ASP A 496 26.80 18.16 5.80
N LYS A 497 27.37 17.39 6.75
CA LYS A 497 28.76 17.51 7.22
C LYS A 497 29.62 16.28 6.96
N ARG A 498 29.00 15.11 6.80
CA ARG A 498 29.70 13.84 6.59
C ARG A 498 29.69 13.39 5.13
N PRO A 499 30.75 12.71 4.66
CA PRO A 499 30.65 11.86 3.49
C PRO A 499 29.56 10.80 3.69
N GLY A 500 29.00 10.28 2.60
CA GLY A 500 28.01 9.21 2.66
C GLY A 500 28.63 7.81 2.78
N ASP A 501 27.86 6.87 3.31
CA ASP A 501 28.23 5.46 3.49
C ASP A 501 27.09 4.56 3.00
N THR A 502 27.45 3.42 2.41
CA THR A 502 26.51 2.43 1.88
C THR A 502 27.17 1.05 1.80
N ASN A 503 26.37 0.00 2.06
CA ASN A 503 26.83 -1.39 2.12
C ASN A 503 26.45 -2.23 0.88
N GLY A 504 25.63 -1.70 -0.03
CA GLY A 504 25.06 -2.46 -1.16
C GLY A 504 23.70 -1.92 -1.61
N LEU A 505 22.97 -2.73 -2.38
CA LEU A 505 21.61 -2.40 -2.88
C LEU A 505 20.59 -3.41 -2.34
N ALA A 506 19.34 -3.02 -2.14
CA ALA A 506 18.25 -3.91 -1.77
C ALA A 506 16.91 -3.54 -2.43
N SER A 507 16.10 -4.56 -2.69
CA SER A 507 14.68 -4.49 -2.98
C SER A 507 13.91 -5.12 -1.81
N GLU A 508 12.84 -4.45 -1.38
CA GLU A 508 11.97 -4.83 -0.27
C GLU A 508 10.62 -5.32 -0.80
N TRP A 509 10.16 -6.47 -0.32
CA TRP A 509 8.88 -7.10 -0.68
C TRP A 509 8.09 -7.24 0.63
N ASN A 510 7.30 -6.22 0.99
CA ASN A 510 6.82 -5.99 2.36
C ASN A 510 5.33 -6.35 2.53
N SER A 511 4.45 -5.40 2.23
CA SER A 511 3.00 -5.58 2.24
C SER A 511 2.58 -6.30 0.95
N ILE A 512 2.80 -7.60 0.89
CA ILE A 512 2.23 -8.44 -0.17
C ILE A 512 1.06 -9.20 0.45
N PRO A 513 -0.18 -9.03 -0.06
CA PRO A 513 -1.35 -9.66 0.52
C PRO A 513 -1.43 -11.15 0.20
N PHE A 514 -2.15 -11.92 1.03
CA PHE A 514 -2.51 -13.31 0.73
C PHE A 514 -3.90 -13.65 1.26
N TYR A 515 -4.55 -14.60 0.59
CA TYR A 515 -5.73 -15.28 1.12
C TYR A 515 -5.32 -16.58 1.80
N ARG A 516 -5.93 -16.85 2.95
CA ARG A 516 -5.82 -18.11 3.67
C ARG A 516 -7.17 -18.80 3.69
N TYR A 517 -7.17 -20.08 3.36
CA TYR A 517 -8.33 -20.95 3.38
C TYR A 517 -8.07 -22.09 4.36
N LYS A 518 -9.04 -22.41 5.24
CA LYS A 518 -8.92 -23.55 6.17
C LYS A 518 -10.11 -24.51 6.08
N ASP A 519 -9.87 -25.74 5.62
CA ASP A 519 -10.93 -26.73 5.43
C ASP A 519 -11.49 -27.32 6.75
N SER A 520 -12.53 -28.16 6.62
CA SER A 520 -13.24 -28.79 7.75
C SER A 520 -12.36 -29.74 8.56
N ASP A 521 -11.39 -30.39 7.91
CA ASP A 521 -10.41 -31.26 8.55
C ASP A 521 -9.25 -30.44 9.16
N GLY A 522 -9.27 -29.12 8.95
CA GLY A 522 -8.35 -28.13 9.49
C GLY A 522 -7.09 -27.91 8.67
N LYS A 523 -6.99 -28.49 7.48
CA LYS A 523 -5.89 -28.30 6.54
C LYS A 523 -5.98 -26.90 5.94
N VAL A 524 -4.83 -26.24 5.81
CA VAL A 524 -4.73 -24.88 5.28
C VAL A 524 -4.17 -24.89 3.86
N SER A 525 -4.81 -24.11 3.00
CA SER A 525 -4.29 -23.71 1.69
C SER A 525 -4.20 -22.19 1.64
N THR A 526 -3.32 -21.63 0.82
CA THR A 526 -3.21 -20.17 0.61
C THR A 526 -3.11 -19.81 -0.87
N LYS A 527 -3.42 -18.55 -1.18
CA LYS A 527 -3.18 -17.91 -2.47
C LYS A 527 -2.42 -16.61 -2.25
N ILE A 528 -1.42 -16.33 -3.09
CA ILE A 528 -0.76 -15.02 -3.21
C ILE A 528 -1.11 -14.41 -4.59
N PRO A 529 -0.99 -13.08 -4.81
CA PRO A 529 -1.24 -12.48 -6.12
C PRO A 529 -0.31 -13.02 -7.20
N GLN A 530 -0.71 -12.89 -8.47
CA GLN A 530 0.19 -13.18 -9.59
C GLN A 530 1.31 -12.16 -9.64
N LEU A 531 2.45 -12.53 -9.07
CA LEU A 531 3.71 -11.80 -9.19
C LEU A 531 4.53 -12.40 -10.34
N GLN A 532 5.08 -11.54 -11.20
CA GLN A 532 5.84 -11.93 -12.39
C GLN A 532 7.09 -11.05 -12.56
N PHE A 533 8.08 -11.53 -13.31
CA PHE A 533 9.28 -10.77 -13.67
C PHE A 533 9.92 -11.27 -14.98
N PRO A 534 10.55 -10.39 -15.78
CA PRO A 534 11.18 -10.77 -17.04
C PRO A 534 12.57 -11.38 -16.83
N VAL A 535 12.87 -12.50 -17.51
CA VAL A 535 14.22 -13.11 -17.57
C VAL A 535 14.78 -13.07 -18.99
N ASP A 536 16.10 -12.86 -19.10
CA ASP A 536 16.81 -12.82 -20.39
C ASP A 536 16.98 -14.23 -21.01
N ALA A 537 17.65 -14.32 -22.16
CA ALA A 537 17.82 -15.58 -22.89
C ALA A 537 18.62 -16.67 -22.15
N ASN A 538 19.30 -16.34 -21.04
CA ASN A 538 19.99 -17.29 -20.15
C ASN A 538 19.07 -17.75 -18.99
N GLY A 539 17.93 -17.09 -18.80
CA GLY A 539 17.08 -17.19 -17.62
C GLY A 539 17.47 -16.23 -16.50
N ASP A 540 18.35 -15.26 -16.73
CA ASP A 540 18.78 -14.29 -15.69
C ASP A 540 17.84 -13.06 -15.64
N PHE A 541 17.47 -12.63 -14.44
CA PHE A 541 16.81 -11.35 -14.17
C PHE A 541 17.70 -10.48 -13.29
N ALA A 542 18.09 -9.32 -13.80
CA ALA A 542 18.85 -8.32 -13.05
C ALA A 542 17.90 -7.22 -12.55
N ILE A 543 17.78 -7.08 -11.23
CA ILE A 543 16.94 -6.05 -10.58
C ILE A 543 17.67 -4.70 -10.58
N SER A 544 19.00 -4.74 -10.49
CA SER A 544 19.86 -3.55 -10.59
C SER A 544 21.28 -3.86 -11.02
N ARG A 545 21.97 -2.85 -11.56
CA ARG A 545 23.33 -2.90 -12.07
C ARG A 545 24.10 -1.58 -11.90
N ASP A 546 25.39 -1.64 -12.24
CA ASP A 546 26.32 -0.51 -12.38
C ASP A 546 26.47 0.35 -11.11
N PHE A 547 26.35 -0.27 -9.92
CA PHE A 547 26.44 0.45 -8.64
C PHE A 547 27.81 1.13 -8.50
N THR A 548 27.82 2.46 -8.53
CA THR A 548 29.02 3.28 -8.66
C THR A 548 29.06 4.33 -7.56
N SER A 549 30.25 4.57 -7.02
CA SER A 549 30.55 5.63 -6.03
C SER A 549 31.42 6.72 -6.65
N TYR A 550 31.35 7.94 -6.10
CA TYR A 550 31.95 9.14 -6.69
C TYR A 550 32.69 9.99 -5.67
N SER A 551 33.86 10.52 -6.03
CA SER A 551 34.60 11.47 -5.20
C SER A 551 34.01 12.89 -5.30
N ASN A 552 34.35 13.77 -4.34
CA ASN A 552 33.96 15.18 -4.40
C ASN A 552 34.42 15.86 -5.71
N LYS A 553 35.53 15.40 -6.31
CA LYS A 553 36.04 15.91 -7.59
C LYS A 553 35.30 15.39 -8.82
N ALA A 554 34.42 14.39 -8.69
CA ALA A 554 33.61 13.94 -9.82
C ALA A 554 32.65 15.03 -10.32
N ILE A 555 32.17 15.91 -9.40
CA ILE A 555 31.28 17.05 -9.70
C ILE A 555 31.51 18.24 -8.75
N SER A 556 31.47 18.04 -7.44
CA SER A 556 31.29 19.12 -6.45
C SER A 556 32.42 20.16 -6.42
N SER A 557 33.69 19.74 -6.44
CA SER A 557 34.83 20.67 -6.51
C SER A 557 34.76 21.59 -7.74
N ASP A 558 34.48 21.03 -8.91
CA ASP A 558 34.44 21.74 -10.19
C ASP A 558 33.19 22.61 -10.30
N LEU A 559 32.04 22.13 -9.80
CA LEU A 559 30.81 22.90 -9.61
C LEU A 559 31.07 24.16 -8.78
N LYS A 560 31.72 24.03 -7.61
CA LYS A 560 32.01 25.16 -6.72
C LYS A 560 32.89 26.21 -7.40
N ALA A 561 33.91 25.78 -8.16
CA ALA A 561 34.76 26.66 -8.94
C ALA A 561 34.02 27.32 -10.13
N ALA A 562 33.12 26.60 -10.80
CA ALA A 562 32.33 27.10 -11.92
C ALA A 562 31.17 28.02 -11.50
N LEU A 563 30.61 27.85 -10.29
CA LEU A 563 29.66 28.77 -9.67
C LEU A 563 30.32 30.08 -9.21
N ALA A 564 31.59 30.02 -8.80
CA ALA A 564 32.38 31.19 -8.42
C ALA A 564 33.02 31.94 -9.62
N SER A 565 32.70 31.55 -10.86
CA SER A 565 33.32 32.09 -12.08
C SER A 565 32.35 32.10 -13.27
N THR A 566 32.86 32.36 -14.47
CA THR A 566 32.11 32.29 -15.73
C THR A 566 32.35 30.98 -16.51
N ALA A 567 33.04 30.00 -15.91
CA ALA A 567 33.28 28.69 -16.54
C ALA A 567 31.98 27.88 -16.64
N ASN A 568 31.86 26.98 -17.61
CA ASN A 568 30.73 26.04 -17.68
C ASN A 568 30.81 25.01 -16.55
N LEU A 569 29.67 24.50 -16.10
CA LEU A 569 29.64 23.37 -15.15
C LEU A 569 30.21 22.10 -15.82
N PRO A 570 30.80 21.16 -15.05
CA PRO A 570 31.17 19.85 -15.59
C PRO A 570 29.91 19.12 -16.10
N THR A 571 29.99 18.46 -17.26
CA THR A 571 28.83 17.78 -17.89
C THR A 571 28.93 16.25 -17.94
N MET A 572 30.02 15.67 -17.42
CA MET A 572 30.18 14.23 -17.22
C MET A 572 31.11 13.97 -16.03
N THR A 573 30.90 12.88 -15.31
CA THR A 573 31.78 12.42 -14.23
C THR A 573 33.09 11.85 -14.77
N SER A 574 34.23 12.23 -14.21
CA SER A 574 35.53 11.63 -14.55
C SER A 574 35.59 10.15 -14.12
N THR A 575 36.04 9.26 -15.02
CA THR A 575 36.24 7.84 -14.70
C THR A 575 37.34 7.58 -13.67
N GLN A 576 38.23 8.55 -13.46
CA GLN A 576 39.26 8.50 -12.40
C GLN A 576 38.71 8.90 -11.03
N GLU A 577 37.53 9.52 -10.98
CA GLU A 577 36.87 10.00 -9.76
C GLU A 577 35.57 9.21 -9.49
N SER A 578 35.39 8.07 -10.18
CA SER A 578 34.33 7.08 -9.98
C SER A 578 34.89 5.70 -9.61
N SER A 579 34.22 4.95 -8.74
CA SER A 579 34.60 3.57 -8.39
C SER A 579 33.40 2.63 -8.46
N ALA A 580 33.47 1.64 -9.35
CA ALA A 580 32.41 0.66 -9.56
C ALA A 580 32.43 -0.45 -8.49
N GLY A 581 31.26 -0.78 -7.96
CA GLY A 581 31.05 -1.78 -6.93
C GLY A 581 31.01 -3.18 -7.51
N VAL A 582 31.41 -4.17 -6.71
CA VAL A 582 31.30 -5.59 -7.07
C VAL A 582 30.28 -6.22 -6.13
N LEU A 583 29.10 -6.52 -6.66
CA LEU A 583 27.93 -6.99 -5.93
C LEU A 583 28.00 -8.51 -5.70
N GLY A 584 27.80 -8.95 -4.46
CA GLY A 584 27.42 -10.32 -4.11
C GLY A 584 25.92 -10.37 -3.79
N GLY A 585 25.20 -11.36 -4.31
CA GLY A 585 23.76 -11.51 -4.01
C GLY A 585 23.51 -12.09 -2.62
N SER A 586 22.46 -11.62 -1.94
CA SER A 586 22.00 -12.13 -0.66
C SER A 586 20.48 -12.00 -0.54
N SER A 587 19.78 -13.09 -0.26
CA SER A 587 18.37 -13.05 0.14
C SER A 587 18.12 -13.99 1.31
N SER A 588 17.06 -13.69 2.06
CA SER A 588 16.55 -14.55 3.12
C SER A 588 15.82 -15.77 2.52
N LYS A 589 15.38 -16.71 3.36
CA LYS A 589 14.37 -17.68 2.93
C LYS A 589 13.00 -17.01 2.97
N VAL A 590 12.15 -17.35 2.01
CA VAL A 590 10.77 -16.84 1.92
C VAL A 590 9.86 -17.66 2.83
N TYR A 591 9.11 -16.98 3.70
CA TYR A 591 8.15 -17.56 4.62
C TYR A 591 6.75 -16.92 4.50
N GLN A 592 5.73 -17.62 4.98
CA GLN A 592 4.37 -17.13 5.17
C GLN A 592 3.80 -17.85 6.39
N GLU A 593 3.31 -17.11 7.39
CA GLU A 593 2.89 -17.65 8.69
C GLU A 593 3.93 -18.62 9.30
N GLY A 594 5.20 -18.20 9.31
CA GLY A 594 6.35 -18.98 9.79
C GLY A 594 6.80 -20.17 8.91
N LYS A 595 6.02 -20.57 7.90
CA LYS A 595 6.28 -21.74 7.04
C LYS A 595 7.02 -21.35 5.76
N THR A 596 8.01 -22.13 5.35
CA THR A 596 8.80 -21.83 4.14
C THR A 596 7.98 -22.10 2.87
N LEU A 597 7.92 -21.15 1.93
CA LEU A 597 7.32 -21.40 0.60
C LEU A 597 8.34 -22.13 -0.28
N VAL A 598 8.04 -23.38 -0.61
CA VAL A 598 8.82 -24.18 -1.57
C VAL A 598 8.57 -23.63 -2.98
N GLY A 599 9.54 -23.76 -3.89
CA GLY A 599 9.51 -23.10 -5.19
C GLY A 599 9.92 -21.63 -5.08
N VAL A 600 9.07 -20.78 -4.48
CA VAL A 600 9.31 -19.32 -4.39
C VAL A 600 10.66 -18.98 -3.76
N ALA A 601 11.04 -19.65 -2.66
CA ALA A 601 12.34 -19.42 -2.02
C ALA A 601 13.55 -19.84 -2.88
N GLU A 602 13.36 -20.76 -3.83
CA GLU A 602 14.40 -21.22 -4.75
C GLU A 602 14.50 -20.28 -5.96
N THR A 603 13.35 -19.85 -6.50
CA THR A 603 13.25 -18.85 -7.57
C THR A 603 13.84 -17.51 -7.16
N LEU A 604 13.53 -17.02 -5.95
CA LEU A 604 13.98 -15.72 -5.43
C LEU A 604 15.32 -15.80 -4.65
N THR A 605 16.12 -16.84 -4.88
CA THR A 605 17.49 -16.93 -4.35
C THR A 605 18.40 -15.92 -5.08
N ALA A 606 18.88 -14.91 -4.36
CA ALA A 606 19.65 -13.81 -4.92
C ALA A 606 21.05 -14.25 -5.39
N LYS A 607 21.50 -13.67 -6.50
CA LYS A 607 22.74 -14.03 -7.21
C LYS A 607 23.49 -12.79 -7.66
N SER A 608 24.81 -12.93 -7.73
CA SER A 608 25.70 -12.01 -8.43
C SER A 608 25.63 -12.29 -9.93
N LEU A 609 25.32 -11.27 -10.74
CA LEU A 609 25.16 -11.34 -12.19
C LEU A 609 26.19 -10.43 -12.88
N ASP A 610 26.41 -10.64 -14.19
CA ASP A 610 27.35 -9.83 -15.00
C ASP A 610 28.73 -9.63 -14.33
N LYS A 611 29.26 -10.69 -13.69
CA LYS A 611 30.52 -10.73 -12.89
C LYS A 611 30.53 -9.84 -11.62
N GLY A 612 29.36 -9.61 -11.03
CA GLY A 612 29.19 -8.70 -9.89
C GLY A 612 28.88 -7.26 -10.29
N ASN A 613 28.72 -6.98 -11.58
CA ASN A 613 28.25 -5.67 -12.04
C ASN A 613 26.71 -5.52 -11.92
N ALA A 614 25.99 -6.62 -11.66
CA ALA A 614 24.54 -6.65 -11.46
C ALA A 614 24.17 -7.67 -10.36
N TYR A 615 22.93 -7.59 -9.86
CA TYR A 615 22.35 -8.63 -9.00
C TYR A 615 20.86 -8.86 -9.28
N GLY A 616 20.37 -10.02 -8.86
CA GLY A 616 18.99 -10.45 -9.04
C GLY A 616 18.86 -11.95 -8.89
N PHE A 617 18.16 -12.64 -9.79
CA PHE A 617 17.98 -14.10 -9.75
C PHE A 617 18.21 -14.75 -11.12
N SER A 618 18.11 -16.09 -11.16
CA SER A 618 18.02 -16.82 -12.43
C SER A 618 17.08 -18.01 -12.33
N VAL A 619 16.31 -18.23 -13.39
CA VAL A 619 15.41 -19.37 -13.62
C VAL A 619 15.89 -20.11 -14.89
N PRO A 620 16.87 -21.03 -14.78
CA PRO A 620 17.53 -21.60 -15.96
C PRO A 620 16.58 -22.33 -16.90
N GLY A 621 16.74 -22.11 -18.21
CA GLY A 621 15.88 -22.71 -19.24
C GLY A 621 14.52 -22.01 -19.42
N LYS A 622 14.33 -20.83 -18.81
CA LYS A 622 13.23 -19.90 -19.12
C LYS A 622 13.77 -18.66 -19.83
N SER A 623 12.89 -17.93 -20.48
CA SER A 623 13.13 -16.61 -21.10
C SER A 623 11.81 -15.87 -21.25
N GLY A 624 11.82 -14.54 -21.25
CA GLY A 624 10.61 -13.72 -21.23
C GLY A 624 9.99 -13.62 -19.83
N MET A 625 8.70 -13.33 -19.74
CA MET A 625 8.01 -13.15 -18.46
C MET A 625 7.81 -14.48 -17.72
N VAL A 626 8.24 -14.55 -16.46
CA VAL A 626 8.09 -15.71 -15.57
C VAL A 626 7.23 -15.33 -14.38
N THR A 627 6.22 -16.15 -14.06
CA THR A 627 5.36 -16.00 -12.89
C THR A 627 5.88 -16.80 -11.69
N LEU A 628 5.59 -16.32 -10.49
CA LEU A 628 5.68 -17.11 -9.26
C LEU A 628 4.44 -18.01 -9.09
N PRO A 629 4.57 -19.17 -8.42
CA PRO A 629 3.43 -19.96 -7.99
C PRO A 629 2.46 -19.16 -7.12
N GLN A 630 1.15 -19.25 -7.41
CA GLN A 630 0.12 -18.52 -6.67
C GLN A 630 -0.51 -19.35 -5.54
N TYR A 631 -0.75 -20.64 -5.76
CA TYR A 631 -1.52 -21.51 -4.86
C TYR A 631 -0.62 -22.46 -4.08
N PHE A 632 -0.86 -22.57 -2.77
CA PHE A 632 -0.07 -23.41 -1.87
C PHE A 632 -0.93 -24.21 -0.90
N VAL A 633 -0.35 -25.29 -0.35
CA VAL A 633 -0.93 -26.12 0.71
C VAL A 633 0.05 -26.36 1.85
N ASP A 634 -0.46 -26.44 3.08
CA ASP A 634 0.33 -26.73 4.28
C ASP A 634 0.97 -28.13 4.25
N ALA A 635 2.31 -28.16 4.38
CA ALA A 635 3.13 -29.36 4.38
C ALA A 635 4.13 -29.33 5.55
N LYS A 636 3.68 -29.72 6.75
CA LYS A 636 4.45 -29.68 8.02
C LYS A 636 5.00 -28.29 8.34
N SER A 637 6.30 -28.05 8.12
CA SER A 637 7.02 -26.79 8.39
C SER A 637 7.17 -25.89 7.17
N SER A 638 6.47 -26.20 6.09
CA SER A 638 6.56 -25.59 4.76
C SER A 638 5.19 -25.49 4.12
N ARG A 639 5.10 -24.69 3.06
CA ARG A 639 3.99 -24.65 2.11
C ARG A 639 4.50 -25.08 0.75
N THR A 640 3.82 -26.04 0.14
CA THR A 640 4.15 -26.56 -1.20
C THR A 640 3.17 -26.03 -2.21
N GLU A 641 3.66 -25.67 -3.40
CA GLU A 641 2.86 -25.33 -4.57
C GLU A 641 1.83 -26.43 -4.89
N ILE A 642 0.64 -26.02 -5.34
CA ILE A 642 -0.39 -26.87 -5.94
C ILE A 642 -0.87 -26.22 -7.24
N SER A 643 -1.41 -27.02 -8.17
CA SER A 643 -2.05 -26.45 -9.36
C SER A 643 -3.34 -25.72 -9.01
N GLU A 644 -3.77 -24.78 -9.85
CA GLU A 644 -5.07 -24.13 -9.72
C GLU A 644 -6.22 -25.15 -9.73
N SER A 645 -6.11 -26.22 -10.52
CA SER A 645 -7.08 -27.34 -10.52
C SER A 645 -7.20 -28.07 -9.18
N GLU A 646 -6.16 -28.06 -8.35
CA GLU A 646 -6.16 -28.63 -6.98
C GLU A 646 -6.53 -27.59 -5.91
N ALA A 647 -6.59 -26.30 -6.28
CA ALA A 647 -6.91 -25.22 -5.37
C ALA A 647 -8.43 -25.17 -5.07
N PRO A 648 -8.82 -24.89 -3.83
CA PRO A 648 -10.22 -24.63 -3.45
C PRO A 648 -10.93 -23.57 -4.29
N ASP A 649 -12.23 -23.76 -4.49
CA ASP A 649 -13.10 -22.83 -5.24
C ASP A 649 -13.13 -21.42 -4.65
N ALA A 650 -13.07 -21.29 -3.31
CA ALA A 650 -12.97 -20.00 -2.63
C ALA A 650 -11.66 -19.26 -2.99
N LEU A 651 -10.50 -19.95 -2.99
CA LEU A 651 -9.22 -19.35 -3.39
C LEU A 651 -9.20 -19.02 -4.89
N LYS A 652 -9.77 -19.86 -5.76
CA LYS A 652 -9.86 -19.56 -7.20
C LYS A 652 -10.63 -18.27 -7.47
N LYS A 653 -11.79 -18.11 -6.81
CA LYS A 653 -12.66 -16.92 -6.93
C LYS A 653 -12.06 -15.64 -6.31
N ALA A 654 -11.18 -15.76 -5.31
CA ALA A 654 -10.61 -14.61 -4.62
C ALA A 654 -9.71 -13.74 -5.54
N SER A 655 -9.99 -12.43 -5.60
CA SER A 655 -9.18 -11.43 -6.32
C SER A 655 -8.36 -10.60 -5.34
N PHE A 656 -7.21 -10.07 -5.79
CA PHE A 656 -6.36 -9.17 -5.00
C PHE A 656 -6.58 -7.68 -5.30
N GLY A 657 -7.62 -7.35 -6.07
CA GLY A 657 -8.06 -5.99 -6.32
C GLY A 657 -9.22 -5.94 -7.30
N ASP A 658 -9.82 -4.77 -7.44
CA ASP A 658 -10.87 -4.47 -8.42
C ASP A 658 -10.38 -3.37 -9.38
N PRO A 659 -10.16 -3.67 -10.68
CA PRO A 659 -9.69 -2.69 -11.65
C PRO A 659 -10.74 -1.63 -12.02
N THR A 660 -11.94 -1.69 -11.46
CA THR A 660 -12.98 -0.64 -11.57
C THR A 660 -13.00 0.31 -10.38
N ASN A 661 -12.27 0.00 -9.29
CA ASN A 661 -12.20 0.83 -8.10
C ASN A 661 -11.16 1.96 -8.28
N THR A 662 -11.64 3.17 -8.61
CA THR A 662 -10.80 4.36 -8.72
C THR A 662 -10.80 5.17 -7.42
N SER A 663 -9.61 5.65 -7.00
CA SER A 663 -9.52 6.45 -5.78
C SER A 663 -10.17 7.82 -5.94
N SER A 664 -10.95 8.22 -4.95
CA SER A 664 -11.53 9.56 -4.82
C SER A 664 -10.62 10.54 -4.07
N PHE A 665 -9.39 10.12 -3.72
CA PHE A 665 -8.46 10.93 -2.95
C PHE A 665 -7.98 12.18 -3.70
N VAL A 666 -7.68 13.24 -2.94
CA VAL A 666 -7.22 14.52 -3.46
C VAL A 666 -6.05 15.03 -2.62
N TYR A 667 -4.84 14.90 -3.15
CA TYR A 667 -3.71 15.67 -2.65
C TYR A 667 -3.95 17.15 -2.93
N GLN A 668 -3.88 17.98 -1.89
CA GLN A 668 -4.19 19.40 -1.96
C GLN A 668 -3.14 20.21 -1.19
N TYR A 669 -2.58 21.26 -1.82
CA TYR A 669 -1.59 22.10 -1.15
C TYR A 669 -2.19 22.86 0.06
N PRO A 670 -1.38 23.15 1.10
CA PRO A 670 -1.81 23.86 2.29
C PRO A 670 -1.70 25.38 2.13
N SER A 671 -2.62 26.14 2.72
CA SER A 671 -2.73 27.60 2.56
C SER A 671 -1.48 28.42 2.94
N TRP A 672 -0.51 27.85 3.67
CA TRP A 672 0.77 28.53 3.90
C TRP A 672 1.58 28.72 2.59
N TRP A 673 1.30 27.96 1.53
CA TRP A 673 1.92 28.14 0.20
C TRP A 673 1.46 29.43 -0.48
N ASP A 674 0.31 30.01 -0.11
CA ASP A 674 -0.19 31.26 -0.72
C ASP A 674 0.72 32.47 -0.42
N ALA A 675 1.65 32.34 0.53
CA ALA A 675 2.72 33.31 0.77
C ALA A 675 3.90 33.23 -0.22
N SER A 676 3.95 32.20 -1.09
CA SER A 676 4.92 32.07 -2.17
C SER A 676 4.35 32.66 -3.46
N PRO A 677 4.95 33.70 -4.05
CA PRO A 677 4.47 34.27 -5.31
C PRO A 677 4.68 33.28 -6.46
N ALA A 678 3.59 32.73 -6.99
CA ALA A 678 3.61 32.01 -8.25
C ALA A 678 3.97 32.97 -9.40
N ALA A 679 4.78 32.49 -10.33
CA ALA A 679 5.15 33.17 -11.57
C ALA A 679 4.16 32.88 -12.72
N SER A 680 3.15 32.05 -12.49
CA SER A 680 2.11 31.69 -13.47
C SER A 680 0.76 31.40 -12.81
N GLU A 681 -0.26 31.30 -13.66
CA GLU A 681 -1.52 30.61 -13.37
C GLU A 681 -1.32 29.09 -13.25
N ASP A 682 -2.40 28.36 -12.94
CA ASP A 682 -2.44 26.91 -12.79
C ASP A 682 -2.33 26.21 -14.17
N PHE A 683 -1.43 25.23 -14.26
CA PHE A 683 -1.32 24.29 -15.38
C PHE A 683 -1.82 22.92 -14.96
N THR A 684 -2.46 22.20 -15.87
CA THR A 684 -3.04 20.87 -15.63
C THR A 684 -2.44 19.84 -16.58
N THR A 685 -2.19 18.63 -16.10
CA THR A 685 -1.69 17.50 -16.89
C THR A 685 -2.32 16.19 -16.40
N GLN A 686 -2.49 15.21 -17.29
CA GLN A 686 -2.96 13.86 -16.95
C GLN A 686 -1.77 12.90 -16.92
N LEU A 687 -1.80 11.93 -16.01
CA LEU A 687 -0.74 10.95 -15.80
C LEU A 687 -1.23 9.53 -16.13
N ASN A 688 -0.28 8.63 -16.45
CA ASN A 688 -0.50 7.23 -16.79
C ASN A 688 -1.13 6.39 -15.66
N ASP A 689 -1.23 6.92 -14.44
CA ASP A 689 -1.92 6.31 -13.30
C ASP A 689 -3.42 6.65 -13.23
N GLY A 690 -3.95 7.39 -14.21
CA GLY A 690 -5.34 7.85 -14.24
C GLY A 690 -5.60 9.10 -13.38
N SER A 691 -4.55 9.70 -12.80
CA SER A 691 -4.67 10.96 -12.07
C SER A 691 -4.46 12.19 -12.97
N THR A 692 -4.92 13.33 -12.48
CA THR A 692 -4.71 14.68 -12.99
C THR A 692 -3.90 15.46 -11.96
N ALA A 693 -2.73 15.95 -12.37
CA ALA A 693 -1.87 16.82 -11.57
C ALA A 693 -2.05 18.29 -11.99
N VAL A 694 -2.14 19.18 -11.01
CA VAL A 694 -2.15 20.64 -11.21
C VAL A 694 -0.87 21.21 -10.64
N TYR A 695 -0.21 22.11 -11.37
CA TYR A 695 1.06 22.71 -10.98
C TYR A 695 1.12 24.20 -11.30
N ARG A 696 2.00 24.93 -10.60
CA ARG A 696 2.32 26.34 -10.88
C ARG A 696 3.81 26.50 -11.08
N TRP A 697 4.22 27.45 -11.91
CA TRP A 697 5.61 27.87 -11.98
C TRP A 697 5.93 28.81 -10.83
N TYR A 698 7.04 28.55 -10.15
CA TYR A 698 7.60 29.44 -9.16
C TYR A 698 8.99 29.86 -9.60
N LYS A 699 9.37 31.10 -9.29
CA LYS A 699 10.79 31.50 -9.31
C LYS A 699 11.53 30.65 -8.27
N PHE A 700 12.68 30.10 -8.63
CA PHE A 700 13.32 29.01 -7.88
C PHE A 700 13.47 29.31 -6.38
N VAL A 701 13.90 30.53 -6.02
CA VAL A 701 14.11 30.96 -4.63
C VAL A 701 12.85 31.41 -3.88
N ASP A 702 11.72 31.42 -4.57
CA ASP A 702 10.40 31.82 -4.06
C ASP A 702 9.43 30.62 -4.01
N GLN A 703 9.87 29.41 -4.40
CA GLN A 703 9.09 28.16 -4.32
C GLN A 703 8.69 27.83 -2.85
N PRO A 704 7.53 27.20 -2.60
CA PRO A 704 7.00 26.99 -1.24
C PRO A 704 7.98 26.35 -0.25
N ALA A 705 8.74 25.34 -0.69
CA ALA A 705 9.69 24.64 0.16
C ALA A 705 10.79 25.55 0.77
N PHE A 706 11.13 26.67 0.12
CA PHE A 706 12.12 27.64 0.66
C PHE A 706 11.57 28.55 1.77
N GLN A 707 10.25 28.69 1.94
CA GLN A 707 9.67 29.70 2.83
C GLN A 707 10.18 29.62 4.28
N ARG A 708 10.53 28.42 4.79
CA ARG A 708 10.96 28.25 6.19
C ARG A 708 12.38 28.75 6.48
N PHE A 709 13.21 28.95 5.44
CA PHE A 709 14.60 29.40 5.61
C PHE A 709 14.78 30.92 5.56
N GLU A 710 13.69 31.66 5.26
CA GLU A 710 13.62 33.12 5.23
C GLU A 710 14.75 33.81 4.42
N LEU A 711 15.11 33.27 3.26
CA LEU A 711 16.25 33.73 2.44
C LEU A 711 16.35 35.27 2.35
N ASN A 712 17.52 35.83 2.67
CA ASN A 712 17.84 37.24 2.42
C ASN A 712 18.21 37.49 0.94
N GLU A 713 18.23 38.75 0.51
CA GLU A 713 18.44 39.11 -0.90
C GLU A 713 19.75 38.60 -1.50
N SER A 714 20.83 38.48 -0.72
CA SER A 714 22.08 37.89 -1.21
C SER A 714 22.00 36.37 -1.33
N GLU A 715 21.34 35.69 -0.40
CA GLU A 715 21.09 34.25 -0.46
C GLU A 715 20.21 33.92 -1.67
N LYS A 716 19.11 34.68 -1.84
CA LYS A 716 18.25 34.61 -3.02
C LYS A 716 19.03 34.83 -4.31
N SER A 717 19.85 35.89 -4.41
CA SER A 717 20.64 36.17 -5.60
C SER A 717 21.60 35.02 -5.94
N ASN A 718 22.35 34.53 -4.94
CA ASN A 718 23.35 33.47 -5.15
C ASN A 718 22.71 32.14 -5.58
N LEU A 719 21.66 31.71 -4.86
CA LEU A 719 20.88 30.50 -5.19
C LEU A 719 20.22 30.60 -6.57
N GLN A 720 19.64 31.76 -6.90
CA GLN A 720 18.97 32.01 -8.17
C GLN A 720 19.95 31.91 -9.34
N ASN A 721 21.14 32.51 -9.21
CA ASN A 721 22.18 32.48 -10.23
C ASN A 721 22.73 31.06 -10.44
N ALA A 722 22.91 30.29 -9.35
CA ALA A 722 23.34 28.90 -9.42
C ALA A 722 22.35 28.02 -10.20
N VAL A 723 21.05 28.10 -9.90
CA VAL A 723 20.04 27.28 -10.61
C VAL A 723 19.81 27.73 -12.06
N ILE A 724 19.89 29.03 -12.36
CA ILE A 724 19.93 29.52 -13.76
C ILE A 724 21.08 28.87 -14.54
N LYS A 725 22.22 28.62 -13.89
CA LYS A 725 23.37 27.96 -14.50
C LYS A 725 23.20 26.45 -14.60
N MET A 726 22.72 25.79 -13.55
CA MET A 726 22.45 24.34 -13.54
C MET A 726 21.40 23.94 -14.59
N GLN A 727 20.30 24.69 -14.70
CA GLN A 727 19.26 24.43 -15.72
C GLN A 727 19.72 24.68 -17.16
N LYS A 728 20.81 25.43 -17.37
CA LYS A 728 21.44 25.63 -18.69
C LYS A 728 22.47 24.55 -19.00
N ASP A 729 23.47 24.43 -18.13
CA ASP A 729 24.66 23.62 -18.39
C ASP A 729 24.39 22.12 -18.19
N TRP A 730 23.36 21.74 -17.41
CA TRP A 730 22.99 20.35 -17.13
C TRP A 730 21.66 19.89 -17.76
N ALA A 731 21.06 20.68 -18.65
CA ALA A 731 19.98 20.20 -19.49
C ALA A 731 20.45 18.97 -20.29
N ASN A 732 19.72 17.85 -20.19
CA ASN A 732 20.06 16.55 -20.78
C ASN A 732 21.34 15.88 -20.18
N THR A 733 21.77 16.25 -18.98
CA THR A 733 22.98 15.70 -18.33
C THR A 733 22.66 14.81 -17.12
N ALA A 734 22.91 13.50 -17.25
CA ALA A 734 22.53 12.49 -16.26
C ALA A 734 23.47 12.35 -15.03
N MET A 735 24.69 12.90 -15.09
CA MET A 735 25.74 12.71 -14.07
C MET A 735 26.11 11.25 -13.75
N MET A 736 25.91 10.37 -14.73
CA MET A 736 26.36 8.98 -14.75
C MET A 736 26.61 8.52 -16.19
N ALA A 737 27.28 7.39 -16.35
CA ALA A 737 27.34 6.70 -17.64
C ALA A 737 26.03 5.93 -17.89
N ASP A 738 25.62 5.81 -19.17
CA ASP A 738 24.49 4.97 -19.61
C ASP A 738 24.71 3.48 -19.22
N PRO A 739 23.64 2.67 -19.06
CA PRO A 739 23.73 1.34 -18.46
C PRO A 739 24.57 0.36 -19.28
N SER A 740 25.31 -0.52 -18.60
CA SER A 740 26.21 -1.50 -19.25
C SER A 740 25.50 -2.57 -20.09
N LYS A 741 24.21 -2.81 -19.83
CA LYS A 741 23.32 -3.77 -20.50
C LYS A 741 21.86 -3.36 -20.30
N GLY A 742 21.03 -3.54 -21.33
CA GLY A 742 19.61 -3.18 -21.32
C GLY A 742 19.32 -1.77 -21.84
N SER A 743 18.04 -1.38 -21.80
CA SER A 743 17.53 -0.07 -22.23
C SER A 743 17.32 0.88 -21.04
N LEU A 744 17.12 2.17 -21.34
CA LEU A 744 16.61 3.17 -20.41
C LEU A 744 15.08 3.25 -20.52
N VAL A 745 14.39 3.35 -19.38
CA VAL A 745 12.94 3.58 -19.34
C VAL A 745 12.61 5.03 -19.71
N ALA A 746 11.36 5.31 -20.05
CA ALA A 746 10.86 6.66 -20.23
C ALA A 746 9.96 7.05 -19.04
N PHE A 747 10.10 8.29 -18.56
CA PHE A 747 9.08 8.89 -17.70
C PHE A 747 7.80 9.11 -18.50
N ASP A 748 6.67 9.10 -17.81
CA ASP A 748 5.38 9.52 -18.37
C ASP A 748 5.48 10.92 -19.00
N SER A 749 4.95 11.07 -20.21
CA SER A 749 4.87 12.35 -20.92
C SER A 749 4.08 13.42 -20.16
N GLY A 750 3.11 13.02 -19.32
CA GLY A 750 2.35 13.91 -18.47
C GLY A 750 3.19 14.60 -17.39
N LEU A 751 4.32 14.00 -16.98
CA LEU A 751 5.26 14.62 -16.03
C LEU A 751 6.18 15.65 -16.69
N LEU A 752 6.40 15.58 -18.01
CA LEU A 752 7.39 16.42 -18.70
C LEU A 752 6.83 17.81 -18.95
N THR A 753 7.61 18.84 -18.61
CA THR A 753 7.18 20.24 -18.70
C THR A 753 7.99 21.01 -19.74
N SER A 754 7.31 21.79 -20.56
CA SER A 754 7.92 22.86 -21.36
C SER A 754 7.80 24.18 -20.60
N PRO A 755 8.91 24.86 -20.25
CA PRO A 755 8.85 26.18 -19.62
C PRO A 755 8.10 27.21 -20.46
N PRO A 756 7.17 27.99 -19.87
CA PRO A 756 6.53 29.11 -20.55
C PRO A 756 7.55 30.20 -20.95
N PRO A 757 7.25 31.01 -21.98
CA PRO A 757 8.13 32.10 -22.42
C PRO A 757 8.48 33.07 -21.28
N GLY A 758 9.77 33.33 -21.09
CA GLY A 758 10.32 34.14 -19.99
C GLY A 758 10.55 33.39 -18.67
N LEU A 759 10.10 32.12 -18.57
CA LEU A 759 10.31 31.25 -17.41
C LEU A 759 11.34 30.13 -17.68
N GLU A 760 12.09 30.20 -18.79
CA GLU A 760 12.94 29.10 -19.28
C GLU A 760 14.07 28.73 -18.33
N PHE A 761 14.60 29.70 -17.57
CA PHE A 761 15.69 29.48 -16.62
C PHE A 761 15.49 30.26 -15.33
N GLY A 762 15.74 29.60 -14.20
CA GLY A 762 15.57 30.15 -12.86
C GLY A 762 14.19 29.92 -12.24
N TYR A 763 13.34 29.13 -12.88
CA TYR A 763 11.99 28.79 -12.42
C TYR A 763 11.81 27.27 -12.34
N VAL A 764 10.83 26.81 -11.57
CA VAL A 764 10.50 25.39 -11.40
C VAL A 764 8.97 25.19 -11.36
N PRO A 765 8.44 24.13 -11.98
CA PRO A 765 7.02 23.76 -11.89
C PRO A 765 6.79 22.88 -10.66
N ILE A 766 6.03 23.38 -9.69
CA ILE A 766 5.71 22.67 -8.44
C ILE A 766 4.26 22.19 -8.51
N VAL A 767 4.04 20.89 -8.26
CA VAL A 767 2.69 20.30 -8.15
C VAL A 767 2.00 20.84 -6.90
N ILE A 768 0.78 21.32 -7.06
CA ILE A 768 -0.07 21.91 -6.02
C ILE A 768 -1.32 21.06 -5.73
N LYS A 769 -1.70 20.15 -6.64
CA LYS A 769 -2.85 19.26 -6.47
C LYS A 769 -2.67 17.98 -7.29
N GLN A 770 -3.17 16.85 -6.81
CA GLN A 770 -3.33 15.61 -7.60
C GLN A 770 -4.64 14.92 -7.21
N PHE A 771 -5.44 14.51 -8.19
CA PHE A 771 -6.76 13.89 -8.00
C PHE A 771 -7.08 12.96 -9.19
N VAL A 772 -8.10 12.10 -9.11
CA VAL A 772 -8.52 11.24 -10.25
C VAL A 772 -8.96 12.08 -11.46
N ALA A 773 -8.66 11.63 -12.67
CA ALA A 773 -9.08 12.31 -13.90
C ALA A 773 -10.58 12.13 -14.19
N ASP A 774 -11.26 13.21 -14.57
CA ASP A 774 -12.64 13.15 -15.06
C ASP A 774 -12.70 12.56 -16.48
N ASP A 775 -13.20 11.34 -16.63
CA ASP A 775 -13.45 10.67 -17.94
C ASP A 775 -14.22 11.55 -18.95
N SER A 776 -15.04 12.48 -18.44
CA SER A 776 -15.79 13.46 -19.25
C SER A 776 -14.89 14.41 -20.06
N THR A 777 -13.60 14.51 -19.73
CA THR A 777 -12.63 15.42 -20.37
C THR A 777 -11.85 14.78 -21.53
N SER A 778 -12.32 13.66 -22.08
CA SER A 778 -11.82 13.01 -23.30
C SER A 778 -12.10 13.81 -24.60
N THR A 779 -11.86 15.12 -24.56
CA THR A 779 -11.72 15.98 -25.74
C THR A 779 -10.28 15.96 -26.20
N THR A 780 -10.04 15.50 -27.43
CA THR A 780 -8.70 15.39 -28.02
C THR A 780 -7.99 16.75 -28.10
N THR A 781 -7.13 17.05 -27.11
CA THR A 781 -6.16 18.14 -27.22
C THR A 781 -5.20 17.82 -28.37
N PRO A 782 -4.95 18.75 -29.31
CA PRO A 782 -4.06 18.48 -30.44
C PRO A 782 -2.64 18.15 -29.96
N ALA A 783 -2.09 17.04 -30.45
CA ALA A 783 -0.73 16.63 -30.11
C ALA A 783 0.29 17.74 -30.42
N ALA A 784 1.19 18.01 -29.47
CA ALA A 784 2.29 18.94 -29.67
C ALA A 784 3.07 18.53 -30.93
N THR A 785 3.06 19.41 -31.94
CA THR A 785 3.61 19.07 -33.26
C THR A 785 5.13 18.90 -33.17
N PRO A 786 5.71 17.77 -33.63
CA PRO A 786 7.15 17.55 -33.58
C PRO A 786 7.93 18.68 -34.25
N ALA A 787 9.00 19.15 -33.61
CA ALA A 787 9.78 20.29 -34.08
C ALA A 787 10.31 20.07 -35.51
N SER A 788 9.78 20.82 -36.47
CA SER A 788 10.19 20.72 -37.87
C SER A 788 11.63 21.21 -38.05
N THR A 789 12.46 20.42 -38.71
CA THR A 789 13.84 20.79 -39.03
C THR A 789 13.91 22.10 -39.83
N PRO A 790 14.89 22.98 -39.56
CA PRO A 790 14.94 24.31 -40.17
C PRO A 790 15.24 24.22 -41.67
N LYS A 791 14.21 24.40 -42.50
CA LYS A 791 14.38 24.61 -43.94
C LYS A 791 14.88 26.03 -44.22
N THR A 792 15.92 26.12 -45.04
CA THR A 792 16.51 27.37 -45.51
C THR A 792 15.53 28.17 -46.38
N ALA A 793 15.60 29.50 -46.28
CA ALA A 793 14.75 30.39 -47.06
C ALA A 793 15.11 30.39 -48.56
N PRO A 794 14.13 30.45 -49.48
CA PRO A 794 14.38 30.46 -50.92
C PRO A 794 14.74 31.85 -51.44
N THR A 795 15.92 32.00 -52.04
CA THR A 795 16.28 33.17 -52.86
C THR A 795 15.68 33.07 -54.26
N SER A 796 15.13 34.17 -54.78
CA SER A 796 14.45 34.23 -56.08
C SER A 796 15.36 34.50 -57.28
N THR A 797 15.27 33.68 -58.34
CA THR A 797 15.75 34.01 -59.71
C THR A 797 14.88 33.30 -60.78
N PRO A 798 14.79 33.84 -62.02
CA PRO A 798 13.84 33.36 -63.04
C PRO A 798 14.39 32.35 -64.08
N ASN A 799 13.45 31.77 -64.84
CA ASN A 799 13.53 30.98 -66.09
C ASN A 799 14.50 31.50 -67.19
N PRO A 800 14.76 30.73 -68.29
CA PRO A 800 14.80 29.25 -68.46
C PRO A 800 15.96 28.76 -69.40
N LEU A 801 16.09 27.43 -69.64
CA LEU A 801 16.37 26.74 -70.95
C LEU A 801 17.12 25.37 -70.84
N VAL A 802 16.79 24.44 -71.76
CA VAL A 802 17.66 23.39 -72.38
C VAL A 802 18.23 22.23 -71.50
N VAL A 803 18.44 20.97 -71.97
CA VAL A 803 17.74 20.05 -72.91
C VAL A 803 18.38 18.63 -72.79
N ILE A 804 17.66 17.52 -73.10
CA ILE A 804 18.18 16.11 -73.26
C ILE A 804 18.76 15.45 -71.96
N ALA A 805 18.70 14.14 -71.65
CA ALA A 805 17.86 12.94 -71.92
C ALA A 805 18.25 11.84 -70.85
N VAL A 806 18.02 10.51 -70.87
CA VAL A 806 17.49 9.50 -71.82
C VAL A 806 16.94 8.24 -71.05
N LEU A 807 16.97 7.04 -71.67
CA LEU A 807 16.60 5.68 -71.19
C LEU A 807 17.47 5.13 -70.02
N GLY A 808 17.13 4.07 -69.27
CA GLY A 808 15.91 3.22 -69.23
C GLY A 808 16.16 1.79 -68.63
N ALA A 809 15.07 1.10 -68.25
CA ALA A 809 14.76 -0.37 -68.38
C ALA A 809 15.83 -1.49 -68.23
N ILE A 810 15.58 -2.75 -67.77
CA ILE A 810 14.50 -3.45 -66.99
C ILE A 810 14.92 -4.95 -66.76
N VAL A 811 14.31 -5.73 -65.83
CA VAL A 811 14.32 -7.25 -65.76
C VAL A 811 15.67 -7.96 -65.44
N LEU A 812 15.80 -9.22 -64.93
CA LEU A 812 15.02 -10.08 -63.98
C LEU A 812 15.79 -11.42 -63.69
N VAL A 813 15.59 -12.00 -62.50
CA VAL A 813 15.60 -13.48 -62.18
C VAL A 813 16.92 -14.29 -62.06
N LEU A 814 16.92 -15.18 -61.03
CA LEU A 814 17.63 -16.47 -60.73
C LEU A 814 18.85 -16.91 -61.61
N ALA A 815 19.88 -17.61 -61.10
CA ALA A 815 19.86 -18.69 -60.11
C ALA A 815 21.25 -19.07 -59.51
N LEU A 816 21.24 -19.93 -58.48
CA LEU A 816 22.22 -21.00 -58.12
C LEU A 816 23.75 -20.76 -58.28
N GLY A 817 24.54 -20.89 -57.20
CA GLY A 817 26.01 -20.96 -57.32
C GLY A 817 26.81 -21.16 -56.02
N LEU A 818 26.89 -22.39 -55.53
CA LEU A 818 27.77 -22.78 -54.40
C LEU A 818 29.24 -22.32 -54.57
N LYS A 819 29.79 -21.66 -53.55
CA LYS A 819 31.04 -22.13 -52.87
C LYS A 819 31.35 -21.37 -51.58
N ALA A 820 31.49 -22.11 -50.49
CA ALA A 820 32.14 -21.64 -49.27
C ALA A 820 33.65 -21.92 -49.32
N ARG A 821 34.48 -21.01 -48.80
CA ARG A 821 35.63 -21.42 -47.97
C ARG A 821 36.11 -20.34 -47.01
N LYS A 822 36.41 -20.79 -45.79
CA LYS A 822 37.13 -20.05 -44.74
C LYS A 822 38.54 -19.69 -45.23
N SER A 823 39.05 -18.52 -44.84
CA SER A 823 40.11 -18.47 -43.80
C SER A 823 40.58 -17.05 -43.45
N LYS A 824 40.75 -16.80 -42.15
CA LYS A 824 41.78 -15.95 -41.53
C LYS A 824 42.10 -14.59 -42.19
N LYS A 825 41.62 -13.52 -41.57
CA LYS A 825 42.41 -12.89 -40.50
C LYS A 825 41.48 -12.46 -39.36
#